data_AF-A0A7D9DHC1-F1
#
_entry.id   AF-A0A7D9DHC1-F1
#
_cell.length_a   1.000
_cell.length_b   1.000
_cell.length_c   1.000
_cell.angle_alpha   90.00
_cell.angle_beta   90.00
_cell.angle_gamma   90.00
#
_symmetry.space_group_name_H-M   'P 1'
#
loop_
_entity.id
_entity.type
_entity.pdbx_description
1 polymer ?
#
loop_
_entity_poly.entity_id
_entity_poly.type
_entity_poly.pdbx_seq_one_letter_code
_entity_poly.pdbx_strand_id
1 'polypeptide(L)'
;MPSTDAHKVSDRDKRMIVKEAISSQERPECSTAEPTTSKEVEVSASTSQEDPDQPDVSPACVSCAHLLTENRKLSRDVKTFREIMKRRQKEVKKFRRKINNLESRIKKLKTAVKSPEKSKGVEEVIATDSDENEEDYEMEEEYSEEESSSHASQYETETETSETEDSIDLDILPLAGTNLRTEPKHIVFLSNLLQLFKFCQICKHDNPEIEVKECGTSVSIKLKCPSCMQEMDWHSQPYMPGSNSQIRAGNFLLSFSILVSGGSPGRTVKLCKHIGLGCISLKTYYIYQREKLFPTIHIYWEKYQKNALEKVKKESSDEIVVAGDGRHDSMGHSAKFCAYTIFCCNVPMIIHFGIVQRNEAGSSPAMEFMVFKKCMDDLIGWDLLIQTFISDRHKSISSHMRKVLKHITHYFDIWHLKKKIRKVLSKIAKEKGFEDLADWIKPCLNHLHWSATSTYDGNGLVIWAKFKAFMSHVVNEHSDLEDPLFNKCAHGDIGPRKWLTKGTPLHDRLCAELTKKFLVAGIKKASPLAQTSCLEGFHSVLNHFAPKMLAYSYTGMYCRHILAAVHFNCNLQRDVQLHKTTNQKRITASYPKFKNGEAVVRDVRVKPNFEYIEEIFQTFLNATKDDLKKAAKQLKENAPPAMNMMLNKQSKAEAVKKRDERKKIVVKNVPPTTPVSLVVAQSQKKCKAPPKCRACKQPMKGHKFVTDCPRNARSTP
;
A
#
# COMPACT_ATOMS: atom_id res chain seq x y z
N MET A 1 22.39 75.21 0.01
CA MET A 1 22.33 74.38 -1.23
C MET A 1 22.86 73.00 -0.86
N PRO A 2 22.06 71.94 -1.08
CA PRO A 2 21.51 71.28 0.09
C PRO A 2 21.91 69.81 0.23
N SER A 3 22.17 69.46 1.48
CA SER A 3 21.81 68.20 2.12
C SER A 3 20.30 68.00 2.12
N THR A 4 19.81 66.81 1.77
CA THR A 4 18.52 66.31 2.29
C THR A 4 18.50 64.79 2.29
N ASP A 5 18.07 64.27 3.43
CA ASP A 5 17.79 62.89 3.80
C ASP A 5 16.93 62.11 2.80
N ALA A 6 17.30 60.84 2.58
CA ALA A 6 16.43 59.84 1.97
C ALA A 6 15.88 58.93 3.08
N HIS A 7 14.67 59.23 3.54
CA HIS A 7 13.87 58.36 4.40
C HIS A 7 13.60 57.02 3.71
N LYS A 8 14.02 55.91 4.35
CA LYS A 8 13.54 54.56 4.04
C LYS A 8 12.10 54.43 4.53
N VAL A 9 11.16 54.35 3.58
CA VAL A 9 9.75 54.03 3.83
C VAL A 9 9.65 52.55 4.22
N SER A 10 8.93 52.25 5.31
CA SER A 10 8.76 50.89 5.83
C SER A 10 7.72 50.12 5.01
N ASP A 11 7.83 48.79 4.95
CA ASP A 11 6.84 47.92 4.27
C ASP A 11 5.44 47.93 4.93
N ARG A 12 5.29 48.64 6.05
CA ARG A 12 3.99 48.94 6.68
C ARG A 12 3.23 50.03 5.92
N ASP A 13 3.93 50.98 5.30
CA ASP A 13 3.33 52.13 4.61
C ASP A 13 2.88 51.79 3.17
N LYS A 14 3.50 50.79 2.54
CA LYS A 14 3.04 50.24 1.25
C LYS A 14 1.73 49.44 1.37
N ARG A 15 1.39 48.96 2.58
CA ARG A 15 0.16 48.19 2.84
C ARG A 15 -1.08 49.08 3.08
N MET A 16 -0.90 50.39 3.27
CA MET A 16 -2.01 51.33 3.46
C MET A 16 -2.59 51.85 2.14
N ILE A 17 -1.80 51.92 1.07
CA ILE A 17 -2.22 52.49 -0.22
C ILE A 17 -3.12 51.54 -1.04
N VAL A 18 -3.14 50.24 -0.75
CA VAL A 18 -4.02 49.27 -1.43
C VAL A 18 -5.37 49.09 -0.73
N LYS A 19 -5.52 49.59 0.51
CA LYS A 19 -6.78 49.50 1.27
C LYS A 19 -7.72 50.70 1.10
N GLU A 20 -7.27 51.81 0.53
CA GLU A 20 -8.09 53.00 0.28
C GLU A 20 -8.70 53.08 -1.13
N ALA A 21 -8.42 52.13 -2.04
CA ALA A 21 -8.99 52.12 -3.38
C ALA A 21 -10.27 51.26 -3.56
N ILE A 22 -10.83 50.69 -2.48
CA ILE A 22 -12.04 49.83 -2.53
C ILE A 22 -13.15 50.33 -1.59
N SER A 23 -13.08 51.59 -1.14
CA SER A 23 -14.11 52.19 -0.28
C SER A 23 -14.64 53.51 -0.85
N SER A 24 -15.25 53.49 -2.04
CA SER A 24 -16.17 54.55 -2.48
C SER A 24 -17.00 54.09 -3.68
N GLN A 25 -18.18 53.51 -3.45
CA GLN A 25 -19.34 53.65 -4.33
C GLN A 25 -20.60 53.58 -3.46
N GLU A 26 -21.08 54.77 -3.10
CA GLU A 26 -22.37 55.01 -2.45
C GLU A 26 -23.53 54.94 -3.46
N ARG A 27 -24.69 54.53 -2.94
CA ARG A 27 -26.03 54.54 -3.55
C ARG A 27 -26.60 55.98 -3.67
N PRO A 28 -27.69 56.17 -4.44
CA PRO A 28 -29.04 56.35 -3.82
C PRO A 28 -30.18 55.64 -4.61
N GLU A 29 -31.19 54.99 -4.02
CA GLU A 29 -32.52 55.48 -3.51
C GLU A 29 -33.36 56.30 -4.52
N CYS A 30 -34.70 56.24 -4.68
CA CYS A 30 -35.85 55.40 -4.26
C CYS A 30 -37.13 55.97 -4.95
N SER A 31 -38.23 55.18 -5.05
CA SER A 31 -39.66 55.57 -5.30
C SER A 31 -40.10 55.81 -6.78
N THR A 32 -41.33 55.59 -7.27
CA THR A 32 -42.60 54.91 -6.88
C THR A 32 -43.53 54.92 -8.12
N ALA A 33 -44.54 54.03 -8.14
CA ALA A 33 -45.86 54.11 -8.80
C ALA A 33 -46.10 53.54 -10.24
N GLU A 34 -47.23 52.81 -10.33
CA GLU A 34 -47.87 52.03 -11.42
C GLU A 34 -48.61 52.92 -12.47
N PRO A 35 -49.57 52.48 -13.34
CA PRO A 35 -50.00 51.13 -13.82
C PRO A 35 -50.27 51.07 -15.35
N THR A 36 -50.70 49.90 -15.88
CA THR A 36 -51.71 49.76 -16.97
C THR A 36 -52.09 48.27 -17.15
N THR A 37 -53.28 47.84 -16.69
CA THR A 37 -54.49 47.46 -17.49
C THR A 37 -54.24 46.36 -18.54
N SER A 38 -54.98 45.25 -18.66
CA SER A 38 -56.44 45.08 -18.58
C SER A 38 -56.85 43.61 -18.82
N LYS A 39 -57.97 43.20 -18.17
CA LYS A 39 -59.10 42.33 -18.65
C LYS A 39 -58.80 40.87 -19.03
N GLU A 40 -59.66 39.86 -18.86
CA GLU A 40 -61.06 39.67 -18.41
C GLU A 40 -61.16 38.16 -18.05
N VAL A 41 -61.68 37.81 -16.88
CA VAL A 41 -62.99 37.12 -16.65
C VAL A 41 -63.22 35.85 -17.49
N GLU A 42 -63.23 34.68 -16.83
CA GLU A 42 -64.36 33.75 -16.96
C GLU A 42 -64.47 32.85 -15.73
N VAL A 43 -65.65 32.92 -15.12
CA VAL A 43 -66.11 32.12 -13.98
C VAL A 43 -66.96 30.98 -14.54
N SER A 44 -66.74 29.76 -14.08
CA SER A 44 -67.82 28.77 -14.02
C SER A 44 -67.66 27.89 -12.79
N ALA A 45 -68.80 27.77 -12.09
CA ALA A 45 -68.95 27.30 -10.73
C ALA A 45 -69.14 25.78 -10.66
N SER A 46 -68.75 25.19 -9.52
CA SER A 46 -69.52 24.14 -8.84
C SER A 46 -68.91 23.87 -7.46
N THR A 47 -69.45 24.49 -6.40
CA THR A 47 -70.42 23.96 -5.41
C THR A 47 -69.81 23.05 -4.33
N SER A 48 -69.86 23.59 -3.11
CA SER A 48 -70.09 22.94 -1.80
C SER A 48 -69.15 21.85 -1.27
N GLN A 49 -68.46 22.16 -0.19
CA GLN A 49 -68.93 21.82 1.18
C GLN A 49 -68.02 22.49 2.22
N GLU A 50 -68.62 23.28 3.10
CA GLU A 50 -68.01 23.80 4.32
C GLU A 50 -68.05 22.69 5.39
N ASP A 51 -66.95 22.52 6.12
CA ASP A 51 -66.98 22.02 7.50
C ASP A 51 -65.93 22.80 8.31
N PRO A 52 -66.25 23.25 9.55
CA PRO A 52 -65.55 24.32 10.24
C PRO A 52 -64.54 23.77 11.26
N ASP A 53 -63.27 24.07 11.06
CA ASP A 53 -62.30 24.15 12.16
C ASP A 53 -61.06 24.92 11.66
N GLN A 54 -60.92 26.17 12.09
CA GLN A 54 -59.69 26.95 11.92
C GLN A 54 -59.03 27.15 13.29
N PRO A 55 -57.69 27.16 13.31
CA PRO A 55 -57.08 28.44 13.64
C PRO A 55 -55.96 28.83 12.66
N ASP A 56 -56.14 30.03 12.12
CA ASP A 56 -55.13 31.06 11.85
C ASP A 56 -53.94 30.69 10.94
N VAL A 57 -54.07 31.03 9.65
CA VAL A 57 -53.02 30.91 8.63
C VAL A 57 -52.15 32.17 8.66
N SER A 58 -51.02 32.09 9.36
CA SER A 58 -49.86 32.95 9.06
C SER A 58 -49.31 32.62 7.66
N PRO A 59 -48.76 33.59 6.90
CA PRO A 59 -48.36 33.37 5.53
C PRO A 59 -47.28 32.28 5.46
N ALA A 60 -47.60 31.18 4.79
CA ALA A 60 -46.76 30.00 4.73
C ALA A 60 -45.36 30.35 4.21
N CYS A 61 -44.34 30.15 5.06
CA CYS A 61 -42.94 30.22 4.66
C CYS A 61 -42.69 29.28 3.47
N VAL A 62 -42.12 29.82 2.39
CA VAL A 62 -41.81 29.09 1.14
C VAL A 62 -40.94 27.84 1.41
N SER A 63 -40.07 27.89 2.42
CA SER A 63 -39.27 26.76 2.88
C SER A 63 -40.11 25.62 3.47
N CYS A 64 -41.15 25.95 4.26
CA CYS A 64 -42.05 24.96 4.86
C CYS A 64 -42.93 24.28 3.80
N ALA A 65 -43.38 25.03 2.77
CA ALA A 65 -44.13 24.45 1.64
C ALA A 65 -43.27 23.49 0.81
N HIS A 66 -41.98 23.81 0.61
CA HIS A 66 -41.02 22.95 -0.05
C HIS A 66 -40.79 21.66 0.76
N LEU A 67 -40.56 21.77 2.07
CA LEU A 67 -40.38 20.63 2.97
C LEU A 67 -41.61 19.72 3.04
N LEU A 68 -42.82 20.28 3.02
CA LEU A 68 -44.06 19.49 2.97
C LEU A 68 -44.20 18.73 1.63
N THR A 69 -43.78 19.35 0.53
CA THR A 69 -43.79 18.72 -0.80
C THR A 69 -42.76 17.59 -0.89
N GLU A 70 -41.58 17.81 -0.31
CA GLU A 70 -40.50 16.83 -0.24
C GLU A 70 -40.87 15.64 0.67
N ASN A 71 -41.50 15.90 1.82
CA ASN A 71 -42.03 14.84 2.69
C ASN A 71 -43.12 14.00 2.02
N ARG A 72 -43.99 14.62 1.21
CA ARG A 72 -45.00 13.90 0.40
C ARG A 72 -44.34 13.05 -0.70
N LYS A 73 -43.23 13.51 -1.28
CA LYS A 73 -42.45 12.74 -2.26
C LYS A 73 -41.76 11.55 -1.61
N LEU A 74 -41.04 11.76 -0.51
CA LEU A 74 -40.39 10.71 0.27
C LEU A 74 -41.38 9.66 0.77
N SER A 75 -42.58 10.07 1.23
CA SER A 75 -43.62 9.12 1.64
C SER A 75 -44.12 8.23 0.49
N ARG A 76 -44.20 8.77 -0.73
CA ARG A 76 -44.52 7.98 -1.93
C ARG A 76 -43.40 7.02 -2.28
N ASP A 77 -42.15 7.47 -2.23
CA ASP A 77 -40.98 6.62 -2.51
C ASP A 77 -40.87 5.46 -1.52
N VAL A 78 -41.10 5.71 -0.22
CA VAL A 78 -41.14 4.67 0.82
C VAL A 78 -42.22 3.63 0.55
N LYS A 79 -43.41 4.06 0.07
CA LYS A 79 -44.49 3.12 -0.29
C LYS A 79 -44.08 2.24 -1.48
N THR A 80 -43.47 2.83 -2.50
CA THR A 80 -42.95 2.12 -3.68
C THR A 80 -41.85 1.12 -3.30
N PHE A 81 -40.89 1.52 -2.47
CA PHE A 81 -39.83 0.63 -1.99
C PHE A 81 -40.38 -0.53 -1.15
N ARG A 82 -41.40 -0.29 -0.33
CA ARG A 82 -42.06 -1.34 0.47
C ARG A 82 -42.75 -2.37 -0.42
N GLU A 83 -43.32 -1.97 -1.55
CA GLU A 83 -43.90 -2.90 -2.54
C GLU A 83 -42.83 -3.70 -3.30
N ILE A 84 -41.72 -3.06 -3.69
CA ILE A 84 -40.57 -3.73 -4.30
C ILE A 84 -40.00 -4.79 -3.36
N MET A 85 -39.86 -4.47 -2.06
CA MET A 85 -39.39 -5.41 -1.05
C MET A 85 -40.33 -6.61 -0.89
N LYS A 86 -41.66 -6.39 -0.90
CA LYS A 86 -42.64 -7.49 -0.88
C LYS A 86 -42.54 -8.38 -2.11
N ARG A 87 -42.28 -7.83 -3.31
CA ARG A 87 -42.07 -8.62 -4.54
C ARG A 87 -40.80 -9.46 -4.44
N ARG A 88 -39.67 -8.88 -4.03
CA ARG A 88 -38.40 -9.60 -3.84
C ARG A 88 -38.50 -10.70 -2.78
N GLN A 89 -39.22 -10.47 -1.68
CA GLN A 89 -39.47 -11.52 -0.68
C GLN A 89 -40.27 -12.71 -1.24
N LYS A 90 -41.23 -12.47 -2.13
CA LYS A 90 -41.95 -13.55 -2.83
C LYS A 90 -41.02 -14.33 -3.77
N GLU A 91 -40.12 -13.66 -4.48
CA GLU A 91 -39.13 -14.32 -5.34
C GLU A 91 -38.14 -15.17 -4.53
N VAL A 92 -37.63 -14.66 -3.41
CA VAL A 92 -36.75 -15.42 -2.50
C VAL A 92 -37.44 -16.67 -1.98
N LYS A 93 -38.74 -16.59 -1.62
CA LYS A 93 -39.52 -17.79 -1.24
C LYS A 93 -39.64 -18.80 -2.39
N LYS A 94 -39.76 -18.33 -3.65
CA LYS A 94 -39.81 -19.20 -4.85
C LYS A 94 -38.45 -19.88 -5.09
N PHE A 95 -37.33 -19.17 -4.93
CA PHE A 95 -35.99 -19.74 -5.05
C PHE A 95 -35.70 -20.75 -3.94
N ARG A 96 -36.08 -20.46 -2.68
CA ARG A 96 -35.91 -21.40 -1.56
C ARG A 96 -36.65 -22.73 -1.80
N ARG A 97 -37.85 -22.69 -2.38
CA ARG A 97 -38.58 -23.91 -2.80
C ARG A 97 -37.84 -24.70 -3.88
N LYS A 98 -37.19 -24.03 -4.84
CA LYS A 98 -36.39 -24.69 -5.89
C LYS A 98 -35.15 -25.37 -5.31
N ILE A 99 -34.46 -24.70 -4.37
CA ILE A 99 -33.30 -25.24 -3.67
C ILE A 99 -33.67 -26.51 -2.90
N ASN A 100 -34.72 -26.47 -2.08
CA ASN A 100 -35.17 -27.65 -1.34
C ASN A 100 -35.53 -28.84 -2.25
N ASN A 101 -36.09 -28.56 -3.44
CA ASN A 101 -36.38 -29.60 -4.43
C ASN A 101 -35.08 -30.21 -5.00
N LEU A 102 -34.09 -29.37 -5.37
CA LEU A 102 -32.79 -29.84 -5.84
C LEU A 102 -32.03 -30.64 -4.78
N GLU A 103 -32.06 -30.21 -3.52
CA GLU A 103 -31.46 -30.95 -2.41
C GLU A 103 -32.11 -32.33 -2.22
N SER A 104 -33.43 -32.42 -2.36
CA SER A 104 -34.14 -33.71 -2.31
C SER A 104 -33.73 -34.65 -3.45
N ARG A 105 -33.45 -34.11 -4.65
CA ARG A 105 -32.95 -34.87 -5.81
C ARG A 105 -31.51 -35.32 -5.61
N ILE A 106 -30.65 -34.47 -5.06
CA ILE A 106 -29.26 -34.81 -4.72
C ILE A 106 -29.22 -35.91 -3.66
N LYS A 107 -30.11 -35.86 -2.65
CA LYS A 107 -30.20 -36.90 -1.62
C LYS A 107 -30.58 -38.26 -2.22
N LYS A 108 -31.53 -38.30 -3.17
CA LYS A 108 -31.91 -39.52 -3.91
C LYS A 108 -30.77 -40.08 -4.78
N LEU A 109 -29.97 -39.20 -5.40
CA LEU A 109 -28.80 -39.61 -6.18
C LEU A 109 -27.66 -40.14 -5.30
N LYS A 110 -27.43 -39.54 -4.12
CA LYS A 110 -26.41 -40.03 -3.17
C LYS A 110 -26.73 -41.41 -2.57
N THR A 111 -28.01 -41.75 -2.43
CA THR A 111 -28.42 -43.10 -2.00
C THR A 111 -28.26 -44.16 -3.09
N ALA A 112 -28.15 -43.77 -4.37
CA ALA A 112 -27.97 -44.70 -5.49
C ALA A 112 -26.51 -45.08 -5.77
N VAL A 113 -25.53 -44.40 -5.15
CA VAL A 113 -24.08 -44.55 -5.46
C VAL A 113 -23.32 -45.33 -4.38
N LYS A 114 -23.98 -45.88 -3.36
CA LYS A 114 -23.33 -46.73 -2.33
C LYS A 114 -23.46 -48.22 -2.64
N SER A 115 -22.63 -48.71 -3.56
CA SER A 115 -22.16 -50.11 -3.60
C SER A 115 -20.63 -50.10 -3.87
N PRO A 116 -19.82 -50.94 -3.20
CA PRO A 116 -18.37 -50.73 -3.12
C PRO A 116 -17.58 -51.65 -4.05
N GLU A 117 -16.62 -51.09 -4.80
CA GLU A 117 -15.50 -51.86 -5.35
C GLU A 117 -14.15 -51.23 -4.95
N LYS A 118 -13.24 -52.12 -4.56
CA LYS A 118 -11.87 -51.87 -4.09
C LYS A 118 -10.89 -51.83 -5.28
N SER A 119 -9.94 -50.90 -5.26
CA SER A 119 -8.58 -51.11 -5.81
C SER A 119 -7.64 -50.02 -5.30
N LYS A 120 -6.67 -50.37 -4.45
CA LYS A 120 -5.23 -50.57 -4.73
C LYS A 120 -4.47 -49.27 -5.02
N GLY A 121 -3.53 -48.97 -4.11
CA GLY A 121 -2.58 -47.87 -4.21
C GLY A 121 -1.47 -48.11 -5.23
N VAL A 122 -0.85 -47.01 -5.64
CA VAL A 122 0.40 -46.99 -6.41
C VAL A 122 1.23 -45.82 -5.89
N GLU A 123 2.50 -46.12 -5.62
CA GLU A 123 3.58 -45.22 -5.21
C GLU A 123 3.87 -44.15 -6.28
N GLU A 124 4.20 -42.94 -5.84
CA GLU A 124 4.56 -41.82 -6.71
C GLU A 124 6.09 -41.74 -6.87
N VAL A 125 6.56 -42.07 -8.08
CA VAL A 125 7.97 -41.97 -8.48
C VAL A 125 8.29 -40.53 -8.86
N ILE A 126 9.27 -39.93 -8.19
CA ILE A 126 9.79 -38.59 -8.49
C ILE A 126 10.67 -38.68 -9.73
N ALA A 127 10.17 -38.19 -10.87
CA ALA A 127 10.97 -37.99 -12.07
C ALA A 127 11.64 -36.61 -12.03
N THR A 128 12.97 -36.62 -12.01
CA THR A 128 13.84 -35.48 -12.27
C THR A 128 13.92 -35.23 -13.77
N ASP A 129 13.30 -34.15 -14.25
CA ASP A 129 13.62 -33.60 -15.57
C ASP A 129 14.42 -32.30 -15.39
N SER A 130 15.68 -32.39 -15.75
CA SER A 130 16.59 -31.29 -16.01
C SER A 130 16.26 -30.71 -17.38
N ASP A 131 15.86 -29.44 -17.45
CA ASP A 131 16.14 -28.63 -18.65
C ASP A 131 16.05 -27.11 -18.36
N GLU A 132 17.16 -26.47 -18.73
CA GLU A 132 17.44 -25.07 -19.06
C GLU A 132 16.87 -23.96 -18.15
N ASN A 133 17.77 -23.51 -17.27
CA ASN A 133 17.71 -22.22 -16.59
C ASN A 133 17.75 -21.07 -17.62
N GLU A 134 16.62 -20.40 -17.86
CA GLU A 134 16.67 -18.98 -18.22
C GLU A 134 17.10 -18.22 -16.96
N GLU A 135 18.38 -17.83 -16.92
CA GLU A 135 18.92 -16.90 -15.93
C GLU A 135 18.17 -15.56 -16.05
N ASP A 136 17.18 -15.36 -15.19
CA ASP A 136 16.68 -14.02 -14.88
C ASP A 136 17.81 -13.28 -14.14
N TYR A 137 18.65 -12.59 -14.91
CA TYR A 137 19.50 -11.53 -14.38
C TYR A 137 18.60 -10.47 -13.74
N GLU A 138 18.51 -10.49 -12.42
CA GLU A 138 18.00 -9.39 -11.59
C GLU A 138 18.91 -8.18 -11.78
N MET A 139 18.62 -7.39 -12.82
CA MET A 139 19.18 -6.06 -13.02
C MET A 139 18.21 -5.03 -12.43
N GLU A 140 18.78 -4.12 -11.63
CA GLU A 140 18.20 -2.97 -10.91
C GLU A 140 16.68 -2.76 -11.05
N GLU A 141 15.98 -2.91 -9.93
CA GLU A 141 14.57 -2.55 -9.73
C GLU A 141 14.35 -1.05 -10.02
N GLU A 142 14.13 -0.69 -11.29
CA GLU A 142 13.57 0.61 -11.64
C GLU A 142 12.04 0.56 -11.37
N TYR A 143 11.66 1.04 -10.18
CA TYR A 143 10.29 1.13 -9.68
C TYR A 143 9.42 1.90 -10.70
N SER A 144 8.59 1.20 -11.47
CA SER A 144 7.56 1.83 -12.30
C SER A 144 6.28 1.98 -11.49
N GLU A 145 6.14 3.12 -10.81
CA GLU A 145 4.97 3.54 -10.00
C GLU A 145 3.69 3.78 -10.84
N GLU A 146 3.50 3.07 -11.95
CA GLU A 146 2.44 3.38 -12.92
C GLU A 146 1.03 3.21 -12.35
N GLU A 147 0.84 2.37 -11.32
CA GLU A 147 -0.46 2.16 -10.65
C GLU A 147 -0.38 2.00 -9.10
N SER A 148 0.80 1.75 -8.51
CA SER A 148 0.96 1.50 -7.05
C SER A 148 0.95 2.76 -6.16
N SER A 149 1.00 3.96 -6.74
CA SER A 149 1.14 5.22 -5.98
C SER A 149 -0.20 5.75 -5.41
N SER A 150 -1.24 4.92 -5.35
CA SER A 150 -2.47 5.22 -4.59
C SER A 150 -2.21 5.33 -3.08
N HIS A 151 -1.09 4.77 -2.61
CA HIS A 151 -0.60 4.90 -1.24
C HIS A 151 0.50 5.96 -1.23
N ALA A 152 0.10 7.23 -1.13
CA ALA A 152 1.04 8.30 -0.80
C ALA A 152 1.93 7.83 0.37
N SER A 153 3.24 7.78 0.16
CA SER A 153 4.18 7.49 1.23
C SER A 153 3.93 8.52 2.34
N GLN A 154 3.59 8.04 3.52
CA GLN A 154 3.31 8.88 4.68
C GLN A 154 4.55 9.66 5.16
N TYR A 155 5.73 9.29 4.67
CA TYR A 155 6.97 9.99 4.95
C TYR A 155 7.09 11.14 3.96
N GLU A 156 7.18 12.35 4.50
CA GLU A 156 7.64 13.50 3.74
C GLU A 156 8.94 13.11 3.05
N THR A 157 8.88 13.05 1.73
CA THR A 157 10.07 13.17 0.92
C THR A 157 10.48 14.62 1.02
N GLU A 158 11.75 14.87 1.36
CA GLU A 158 12.34 16.20 1.19
C GLU A 158 12.16 16.60 -0.29
N THR A 159 11.13 17.40 -0.55
CA THR A 159 10.88 18.00 -1.85
C THR A 159 11.17 19.48 -1.71
N GLU A 160 11.90 20.04 -2.67
CA GLU A 160 12.10 21.48 -2.80
C GLU A 160 10.75 22.16 -3.14
N THR A 161 9.87 22.29 -2.16
CA THR A 161 8.63 23.07 -2.26
C THR A 161 8.83 24.40 -1.57
N SER A 162 8.41 25.49 -2.24
CA SER A 162 8.36 26.83 -1.66
C SER A 162 7.50 26.81 -0.40
N GLU A 163 8.15 27.10 0.73
CA GLU A 163 7.57 27.11 2.07
C GLU A 163 6.33 28.00 2.11
N THR A 164 5.18 27.42 2.47
CA THR A 164 4.11 28.18 3.12
C THR A 164 4.46 28.20 4.60
N GLU A 165 4.66 29.38 5.16
CA GLU A 165 4.87 29.59 6.60
C GLU A 165 3.64 29.05 7.36
N ASP A 166 3.72 27.82 7.86
CA ASP A 166 2.72 27.31 8.80
C ASP A 166 2.84 28.11 10.10
N SER A 167 1.75 28.78 10.50
CA SER A 167 1.67 29.48 11.78
C SER A 167 1.81 28.48 12.92
N ILE A 168 2.71 28.76 13.87
CA ILE A 168 2.88 27.97 15.10
C ILE A 168 1.65 28.20 15.99
N ASP A 169 0.63 27.36 15.86
CA ASP A 169 -0.47 27.32 16.82
C ASP A 169 0.02 26.65 18.12
N LEU A 170 -0.21 27.33 19.25
CA LEU A 170 0.04 26.78 20.58
C LEU A 170 -1.16 25.92 21.00
N ASP A 171 -0.97 24.59 21.04
CA ASP A 171 -2.01 23.66 21.47
C ASP A 171 -2.23 23.71 22.99
N ILE A 172 -3.48 23.85 23.43
CA ILE A 172 -3.88 23.66 24.84
C ILE A 172 -3.86 22.15 25.13
N LEU A 173 -3.10 21.71 26.14
CA LEU A 173 -2.94 20.29 26.50
C LEU A 173 -4.05 19.82 27.46
N PRO A 174 -5.00 18.96 27.03
CA PRO A 174 -6.01 18.41 27.92
C PRO A 174 -5.46 17.23 28.72
N LEU A 175 -5.63 17.24 30.04
CA LEU A 175 -5.29 16.08 30.90
C LEU A 175 -6.45 15.07 31.01
N ALA A 176 -7.70 15.50 30.87
CA ALA A 176 -8.87 14.64 31.00
C ALA A 176 -9.11 13.77 29.74
N GLY A 177 -9.52 12.51 29.94
CA GLY A 177 -9.90 11.59 28.85
C GLY A 177 -8.73 10.91 28.10
N THR A 178 -7.49 11.10 28.56
CA THR A 178 -6.31 10.40 28.02
C THR A 178 -6.04 9.09 28.78
N ASN A 179 -5.25 8.20 28.17
CA ASN A 179 -4.73 7.00 28.82
C ASN A 179 -3.20 7.08 28.93
N LEU A 180 -2.58 6.09 29.58
CA LEU A 180 -1.12 6.05 29.77
C LEU A 180 -0.30 6.21 28.47
N ARG A 181 -0.83 5.75 27.33
CA ARG A 181 -0.21 5.92 26.01
C ARG A 181 -0.37 7.35 25.50
N THR A 182 -1.58 7.91 25.57
CA THR A 182 -1.95 9.19 24.94
C THR A 182 -1.76 10.43 25.81
N GLU A 183 -1.53 10.29 27.12
CA GLU A 183 -1.21 11.43 27.98
C GLU A 183 0.02 12.20 27.43
N PRO A 184 0.03 13.54 27.48
CA PRO A 184 1.16 14.36 27.04
C PRO A 184 2.46 13.98 27.77
N LYS A 185 3.55 13.87 27.01
CA LYS A 185 4.89 13.55 27.53
C LYS A 185 5.89 14.56 26.98
N HIS A 186 6.69 15.15 27.87
CA HIS A 186 7.65 16.19 27.52
C HIS A 186 9.07 15.81 27.95
N ILE A 187 10.07 16.33 27.22
CA ILE A 187 11.48 16.22 27.59
C ILE A 187 11.80 17.33 28.58
N VAL A 188 12.27 16.96 29.77
CA VAL A 188 12.68 17.91 30.82
C VAL A 188 14.14 17.67 31.15
N PHE A 189 14.94 18.73 31.14
CA PHE A 189 16.35 18.67 31.51
C PHE A 189 16.48 18.37 33.01
N LEU A 190 17.44 17.51 33.38
CA LEU A 190 17.63 17.11 34.78
C LEU A 190 17.85 18.31 35.71
N SER A 191 18.59 19.33 35.26
CA SER A 191 18.80 20.58 36.01
C SER A 191 17.49 21.30 36.35
N ASN A 192 16.52 21.31 35.43
CA ASN A 192 15.21 21.92 35.66
C ASN A 192 14.33 21.04 36.56
N LEU A 193 14.37 19.71 36.37
CA LEU A 193 13.64 18.77 37.21
C LEU A 193 14.08 18.85 38.67
N LEU A 194 15.39 18.94 38.92
CA LEU A 194 15.96 19.02 40.28
C LEU A 194 15.59 20.31 41.03
N GLN A 195 15.10 21.35 40.34
CA GLN A 195 14.60 22.55 41.02
C GLN A 195 13.38 22.26 41.90
N LEU A 196 12.59 21.24 41.55
CA LEU A 196 11.43 20.81 42.34
C LEU A 196 11.82 20.15 43.67
N PHE A 197 13.09 19.75 43.83
CA PHE A 197 13.58 18.97 44.96
C PHE A 197 14.54 19.76 45.86
N LYS A 198 14.62 21.09 45.70
CA LYS A 198 15.42 21.99 46.54
C LYS A 198 14.95 22.06 47.99
N PHE A 199 13.76 21.58 48.30
CA PHE A 199 13.19 21.53 49.64
C PHE A 199 12.55 20.16 49.91
N CYS A 200 12.50 19.77 51.17
CA CYS A 200 11.78 18.58 51.61
C CYS A 200 10.30 18.71 51.28
N GLN A 201 9.72 17.73 50.58
CA GLN A 201 8.30 17.81 50.22
C GLN A 201 7.36 17.68 51.42
N ILE A 202 7.83 17.15 52.54
CA ILE A 202 7.07 16.95 53.78
C ILE A 202 7.17 18.19 54.67
N CYS A 203 8.36 18.53 55.19
CA CYS A 203 8.54 19.61 56.16
C CYS A 203 9.03 20.94 55.57
N LYS A 204 9.24 21.01 54.25
CA LYS A 204 9.74 22.19 53.53
C LYS A 204 11.14 22.69 53.93
N HIS A 205 11.91 21.91 54.69
CA HIS A 205 13.31 22.21 54.99
C HIS A 205 14.16 22.22 53.72
N ASP A 206 15.07 23.18 53.62
CA ASP A 206 15.90 23.38 52.42
C ASP A 206 16.95 22.27 52.26
N ASN A 207 17.35 22.06 51.01
CA ASN A 207 18.46 21.21 50.57
C ASN A 207 18.48 19.81 51.22
N PRO A 208 17.41 18.99 51.03
CA PRO A 208 17.48 17.57 51.39
C PRO A 208 18.63 16.88 50.63
N GLU A 209 19.14 15.77 51.16
CA GLU A 209 20.07 14.91 50.45
C GLU A 209 19.34 14.20 49.30
N ILE A 210 19.90 14.24 48.09
CA ILE A 210 19.26 13.74 46.87
C ILE A 210 20.15 12.68 46.21
N GLU A 211 19.61 11.50 46.00
CA GLU A 211 20.19 10.46 45.13
C GLU A 211 19.35 10.35 43.84
N VAL A 212 20.01 10.49 42.68
CA VAL A 212 19.35 10.42 41.37
C VAL A 212 19.78 9.14 40.65
N LYS A 213 18.80 8.37 40.15
CA LYS A 213 19.03 7.14 39.39
C LYS A 213 18.30 7.18 38.05
N GLU A 214 19.01 6.92 36.97
CA GLU A 214 18.44 6.73 35.63
C GLU A 214 18.09 5.25 35.40
N CYS A 215 16.91 5.00 34.82
CA CYS A 215 16.48 3.67 34.38
C CYS A 215 15.76 3.78 33.02
N GLY A 216 16.55 3.79 31.95
CA GLY A 216 16.05 3.98 30.59
C GLY A 216 15.51 5.40 30.42
N THR A 217 14.23 5.53 30.08
CA THR A 217 13.55 6.84 30.00
C THR A 217 13.14 7.39 31.36
N SER A 218 13.35 6.64 32.45
CA SER A 218 12.91 7.03 33.79
C SER A 218 14.01 7.68 34.60
N VAL A 219 13.66 8.72 35.36
CA VAL A 219 14.46 9.20 36.48
C VAL A 219 13.77 8.79 37.79
N SER A 220 14.55 8.29 38.75
CA SER A 220 14.12 8.03 40.12
C SER A 220 14.93 8.91 41.04
N ILE A 221 14.26 9.59 41.97
CA ILE A 221 14.87 10.53 42.89
C ILE A 221 14.54 10.05 44.29
N LYS A 222 15.56 9.73 45.08
CA LYS A 222 15.42 9.42 46.49
C LYS A 222 15.87 10.64 47.29
N LEU A 223 14.97 11.15 48.13
CA LEU A 223 15.23 12.27 49.01
C LEU A 223 15.35 11.79 50.44
N LYS A 224 16.33 12.33 51.17
CA LYS A 224 16.49 12.14 52.61
C LYS A 224 16.60 13.49 53.28
N CYS A 225 15.65 13.82 54.14
CA CYS A 225 15.63 15.11 54.82
C CYS A 225 16.42 15.05 56.14
N PRO A 226 17.41 15.95 56.35
CA PRO A 226 18.17 15.97 57.60
C PRO A 226 17.35 16.49 58.80
N SER A 227 16.28 17.25 58.56
CA SER A 227 15.47 17.86 59.62
C SER A 227 14.40 16.91 60.18
N CYS A 228 13.58 16.31 59.31
CA CYS A 228 12.50 15.41 59.75
C CYS A 228 12.86 13.92 59.66
N MET A 229 14.07 13.59 59.18
CA MET A 229 14.58 12.23 59.01
C MET A 229 13.74 11.33 58.10
N GLN A 230 12.78 11.89 57.36
CA GLN A 230 11.94 11.15 56.42
C GLN A 230 12.66 10.93 55.09
N GLU A 231 12.41 9.76 54.50
CA GLU A 231 12.83 9.41 53.15
C GLU A 231 11.63 9.42 52.20
N MET A 232 11.85 9.84 50.96
CA MET A 232 10.82 9.84 49.93
C MET A 232 11.40 9.40 48.59
N ASP A 233 10.73 8.44 47.95
CA ASP A 233 11.04 7.98 46.61
C ASP A 233 10.07 8.61 45.61
N TRP A 234 10.62 9.28 44.60
CA TRP A 234 9.89 9.87 43.50
C TRP A 234 10.31 9.26 42.16
N HIS A 235 9.37 9.14 41.23
CA HIS A 235 9.59 8.61 39.89
C HIS A 235 9.00 9.53 38.83
N SER A 236 9.74 9.72 37.73
CA SER A 236 9.32 10.58 36.62
C SER A 236 8.17 10.05 35.77
N GLN A 237 7.76 8.82 36.00
CA GLN A 237 6.71 8.14 35.24
C GLN A 237 6.13 6.99 36.06
N PRO A 238 4.86 6.63 35.84
CA PRO A 238 4.23 5.51 36.53
C PRO A 238 4.74 4.15 36.02
N TYR A 239 4.28 3.09 36.66
CA TYR A 239 4.46 1.72 36.21
C TYR A 239 3.32 1.29 35.29
N MET A 240 3.57 0.31 34.41
CA MET A 240 2.52 -0.32 33.61
C MET A 240 1.54 -1.09 34.52
N PRO A 241 0.21 -0.93 34.35
CA PRO A 241 -0.78 -1.66 35.12
C PRO A 241 -0.80 -3.16 34.75
N GLY A 242 -1.34 -4.01 35.64
CA GLY A 242 -1.64 -5.42 35.33
C GLY A 242 -0.44 -6.39 35.34
N SER A 243 0.77 -5.94 35.64
CA SER A 243 1.93 -6.83 35.80
C SER A 243 2.52 -6.70 37.21
N ASN A 244 2.70 -7.82 37.94
CA ASN A 244 3.57 -7.85 39.16
C ASN A 244 5.05 -7.66 38.79
N SER A 245 5.33 -6.78 37.84
CA SER A 245 6.62 -6.49 37.24
C SER A 245 6.69 -4.97 37.21
N GLN A 246 7.68 -4.39 37.88
CA GLN A 246 7.91 -2.94 37.97
C GLN A 246 8.38 -2.36 36.62
N ILE A 247 7.57 -2.51 35.57
CA ILE A 247 7.86 -2.01 34.23
C ILE A 247 7.53 -0.52 34.19
N ARG A 248 8.56 0.31 34.03
CA ARG A 248 8.38 1.76 33.85
C ARG A 248 7.62 2.04 32.54
N ALA A 249 6.56 2.85 32.60
CA ALA A 249 5.64 3.07 31.48
C ALA A 249 6.35 3.53 30.20
N GLY A 250 7.19 4.57 30.27
CA GLY A 250 7.91 5.08 29.09
C GLY A 250 8.89 4.09 28.49
N ASN A 251 9.50 3.21 29.28
CA ASN A 251 10.38 2.15 28.73
C ASN A 251 9.58 1.18 27.84
N PHE A 252 8.39 0.79 28.31
CA PHE A 252 7.48 -0.07 27.54
C PHE A 252 6.93 0.68 26.33
N LEU A 253 6.36 1.87 26.53
CA LEU A 253 5.73 2.67 25.49
C LEU A 253 6.72 3.05 24.38
N LEU A 254 7.98 3.38 24.71
CA LEU A 254 9.01 3.62 23.70
C LEU A 254 9.28 2.36 22.86
N SER A 255 9.38 1.20 23.51
CA SER A 255 9.59 -0.07 22.79
C SER A 255 8.40 -0.45 21.91
N PHE A 256 7.18 -0.27 22.44
CA PHE A 256 5.93 -0.46 21.73
C PHE A 256 5.86 0.46 20.52
N SER A 257 6.04 1.76 20.70
CA SER A 257 6.02 2.78 19.66
C SER A 257 7.05 2.54 18.57
N ILE A 258 8.29 2.16 18.91
CA ILE A 258 9.31 1.79 17.91
C ILE A 258 8.82 0.63 17.04
N LEU A 259 8.16 -0.38 17.63
CA LEU A 259 7.74 -1.56 16.89
C LEU A 259 6.52 -1.29 16.00
N VAL A 260 5.47 -0.66 16.53
CA VAL A 260 4.21 -0.41 15.81
C VAL A 260 4.32 0.71 14.77
N SER A 261 5.38 1.51 14.82
CA SER A 261 5.71 2.53 13.80
C SER A 261 6.75 2.08 12.77
N GLY A 262 7.06 0.78 12.71
CA GLY A 262 8.10 0.26 11.79
C GLY A 262 9.51 0.78 12.06
N GLY A 263 9.73 1.45 13.19
CA GLY A 263 10.98 2.10 13.56
C GLY A 263 12.16 1.14 13.81
N SER A 264 13.37 1.70 13.65
CA SER A 264 14.62 1.00 13.97
C SER A 264 15.06 1.31 15.40
N PRO A 265 15.09 0.33 16.32
CA PRO A 265 15.52 0.57 17.69
C PRO A 265 16.95 1.07 17.78
N GLY A 266 17.83 0.63 16.87
CA GLY A 266 19.21 1.10 16.79
C GLY A 266 19.31 2.57 16.40
N ARG A 267 18.49 3.03 15.44
CA ARG A 267 18.44 4.45 15.06
C ARG A 267 17.83 5.30 16.17
N THR A 268 16.76 4.85 16.81
CA THR A 268 16.12 5.58 17.91
C THR A 268 17.06 5.74 19.11
N VAL A 269 17.72 4.67 19.57
CA VAL A 269 18.67 4.75 20.68
C VAL A 269 19.86 5.66 20.31
N LYS A 270 20.33 5.63 19.06
CA LYS A 270 21.40 6.52 18.59
C LYS A 270 20.95 7.99 18.59
N LEU A 271 19.73 8.28 18.15
CA LEU A 271 19.14 9.62 18.19
C LEU A 271 19.10 10.14 19.63
N CYS A 272 18.58 9.35 20.58
CA CYS A 272 18.56 9.75 21.98
C CYS A 272 19.97 10.05 22.52
N LYS A 273 20.96 9.23 22.15
CA LYS A 273 22.36 9.46 22.55
C LYS A 273 22.94 10.77 22.01
N HIS A 274 22.61 11.18 20.79
CA HIS A 274 23.15 12.42 20.20
C HIS A 274 22.71 13.67 20.97
N ILE A 275 21.53 13.64 21.59
CA ILE A 275 20.99 14.76 22.38
C ILE A 275 21.13 14.55 23.90
N GLY A 276 21.80 13.48 24.33
CA GLY A 276 21.94 13.15 25.76
C GLY A 276 20.64 12.74 26.47
N LEU A 277 19.64 12.24 25.74
CA LEU A 277 18.37 11.81 26.30
C LEU A 277 18.45 10.38 26.86
N GLY A 278 18.10 10.22 28.14
CA GLY A 278 17.97 8.91 28.80
C GLY A 278 17.06 7.97 28.02
N CYS A 279 17.54 6.76 27.72
CA CYS A 279 16.87 5.84 26.81
C CYS A 279 17.15 4.38 27.17
N ILE A 280 16.20 3.51 26.83
CA ILE A 280 16.36 2.07 27.02
C ILE A 280 17.54 1.52 26.21
N SER A 281 18.16 0.47 26.74
CA SER A 281 19.15 -0.30 25.98
C SER A 281 18.49 -1.15 24.90
N LEU A 282 19.25 -1.50 23.84
CA LEU A 282 18.80 -2.50 22.87
C LEU A 282 18.47 -3.84 23.53
N LYS A 283 19.20 -4.23 24.58
CA LYS A 283 18.90 -5.44 25.36
C LYS A 283 17.50 -5.39 25.96
N THR A 284 17.15 -4.28 26.60
CA THR A 284 15.83 -4.04 27.18
C THR A 284 14.74 -4.09 26.11
N TYR A 285 14.95 -3.40 24.98
CA TYR A 285 14.03 -3.44 23.84
C TYR A 285 13.75 -4.87 23.37
N TYR A 286 14.80 -5.67 23.13
CA TYR A 286 14.63 -7.04 22.65
C TYR A 286 14.01 -7.99 23.68
N ILE A 287 14.17 -7.72 24.98
CA ILE A 287 13.45 -8.45 26.04
C ILE A 287 11.96 -8.15 25.96
N TYR A 288 11.57 -6.86 25.96
CA TYR A 288 10.17 -6.47 25.82
C TYR A 288 9.56 -6.97 24.53
N GLN A 289 10.31 -6.90 23.43
CA GLN A 289 9.87 -7.39 22.15
C GLN A 289 9.49 -8.89 22.21
N ARG A 290 10.37 -9.74 22.75
CA ARG A 290 10.13 -11.19 22.80
C ARG A 290 9.09 -11.61 23.83
N GLU A 291 9.08 -10.98 25.00
CA GLU A 291 8.29 -11.45 26.14
C GLU A 291 6.93 -10.77 26.29
N LYS A 292 6.75 -9.62 25.64
CA LYS A 292 5.55 -8.78 25.77
C LYS A 292 4.97 -8.44 24.41
N LEU A 293 5.72 -7.72 23.57
CA LEU A 293 5.16 -7.10 22.36
C LEU A 293 4.81 -8.11 21.27
N PHE A 294 5.70 -9.05 20.92
CA PHE A 294 5.39 -10.08 19.93
C PHE A 294 4.23 -10.99 20.36
N PRO A 295 4.18 -11.50 21.61
CA PRO A 295 3.00 -12.20 22.11
C PRO A 295 1.71 -11.38 22.00
N THR A 296 1.73 -10.10 22.38
CA THR A 296 0.57 -9.21 22.24
C THR A 296 0.12 -9.08 20.78
N ILE A 297 1.06 -8.84 19.85
CA ILE A 297 0.76 -8.70 18.42
C ILE A 297 0.16 -10.01 17.87
N HIS A 298 0.65 -11.17 18.33
CA HIS A 298 0.12 -12.48 17.94
C HIS A 298 -1.31 -12.69 18.43
N ILE A 299 -1.60 -12.42 19.71
CA ILE A 299 -2.95 -12.50 20.27
C ILE A 299 -3.91 -11.56 19.53
N TYR A 300 -3.46 -10.33 19.26
CA TYR A 300 -4.23 -9.36 18.49
C TYR A 300 -4.54 -9.89 17.09
N TRP A 301 -3.52 -10.43 16.39
CA TRP A 301 -3.66 -10.98 15.04
C TRP A 301 -4.64 -12.14 14.98
N GLU A 302 -4.59 -13.09 15.91
CA GLU A 302 -5.53 -14.23 15.92
C GLU A 302 -6.98 -13.74 15.99
N LYS A 303 -7.26 -12.74 16.84
CA LYS A 303 -8.59 -12.11 16.93
C LYS A 303 -8.94 -11.33 15.67
N TYR A 304 -8.02 -10.49 15.18
CA TYR A 304 -8.22 -9.65 14.01
C TYR A 304 -8.48 -10.49 12.75
N GLN A 305 -7.65 -11.51 12.53
CA GLN A 305 -7.74 -12.39 11.37
C GLN A 305 -9.04 -13.19 11.40
N LYS A 306 -9.43 -13.72 12.56
CA LYS A 306 -10.73 -14.40 12.70
C LYS A 306 -11.89 -13.48 12.27
N ASN A 307 -11.91 -12.25 12.76
CA ASN A 307 -12.94 -11.27 12.38
C ASN A 307 -12.88 -10.91 10.89
N ALA A 308 -11.69 -10.80 10.31
CA ALA A 308 -11.50 -10.56 8.87
C ALA A 308 -12.06 -11.72 8.04
N LEU A 309 -11.78 -12.96 8.44
CA LEU A 309 -12.30 -14.16 7.77
C LEU A 309 -13.82 -14.27 7.90
N GLU A 310 -14.39 -13.96 9.07
CA GLU A 310 -15.84 -13.89 9.26
C GLU A 310 -16.48 -12.82 8.38
N LYS A 311 -15.84 -11.65 8.24
CA LYS A 311 -16.28 -10.60 7.31
C LYS A 311 -16.28 -11.09 5.87
N VAL A 312 -15.20 -11.72 5.41
CA VAL A 312 -15.08 -12.28 4.06
C VAL A 312 -16.18 -13.31 3.79
N LYS A 313 -16.42 -14.22 4.73
CA LYS A 313 -17.50 -15.23 4.63
C LYS A 313 -18.89 -14.60 4.58
N LYS A 314 -19.11 -13.51 5.30
CA LYS A 314 -20.41 -12.82 5.33
C LYS A 314 -20.68 -11.99 4.08
N GLU A 315 -19.66 -11.34 3.54
CA GLU A 315 -19.77 -10.39 2.42
C GLU A 315 -19.63 -11.05 1.05
N SER A 316 -19.03 -12.24 0.99
CA SER A 316 -18.87 -13.00 -0.26
C SER A 316 -20.00 -14.03 -0.41
N SER A 317 -20.60 -14.12 -1.60
CA SER A 317 -21.68 -15.07 -1.91
C SER A 317 -21.14 -16.48 -2.13
N ASP A 318 -20.54 -17.06 -1.08
CA ASP A 318 -19.84 -18.36 -1.02
C ASP A 318 -18.60 -18.49 -1.92
N GLU A 319 -18.44 -17.73 -3.00
CA GLU A 319 -17.27 -17.81 -3.88
C GLU A 319 -16.34 -16.60 -3.72
N ILE A 320 -15.05 -16.85 -3.42
CA ILE A 320 -14.05 -15.79 -3.29
C ILE A 320 -13.02 -15.82 -4.41
N VAL A 321 -12.64 -14.61 -4.82
CA VAL A 321 -11.51 -14.29 -5.68
C VAL A 321 -10.38 -13.82 -4.76
N VAL A 322 -9.23 -14.47 -4.88
CA VAL A 322 -8.02 -14.09 -4.14
C VAL A 322 -6.86 -13.85 -5.10
N ALA A 323 -5.99 -12.92 -4.72
CA ALA A 323 -4.70 -12.70 -5.35
C ALA A 323 -3.58 -13.08 -4.38
N GLY A 324 -2.45 -13.55 -4.92
CA GLY A 324 -1.29 -13.95 -4.11
C GLY A 324 0.03 -13.56 -4.73
N ASP A 325 0.95 -13.11 -3.87
CA ASP A 325 2.31 -12.75 -4.27
C ASP A 325 3.33 -13.14 -3.18
N GLY A 326 4.52 -13.53 -3.64
CA GLY A 326 5.65 -13.99 -2.84
C GLY A 326 6.72 -12.91 -2.69
N ARG A 327 7.24 -12.71 -1.48
CA ARG A 327 8.32 -11.75 -1.21
C ARG A 327 9.43 -12.36 -0.38
N HIS A 328 10.66 -12.23 -0.86
CA HIS A 328 11.88 -12.59 -0.13
C HIS A 328 12.39 -11.45 0.77
N ASP A 329 13.06 -11.81 1.86
CA ASP A 329 13.49 -10.89 2.92
C ASP A 329 14.80 -10.13 2.64
N SER A 330 15.57 -10.52 1.63
CA SER A 330 16.82 -9.85 1.24
C SER A 330 16.85 -9.52 -0.25
N MET A 331 17.74 -8.62 -0.65
CA MET A 331 18.09 -8.42 -2.06
C MET A 331 19.07 -9.51 -2.52
N GLY A 332 18.88 -10.07 -3.72
CA GLY A 332 19.73 -11.11 -4.32
C GLY A 332 19.61 -12.52 -3.74
N HIS A 333 20.52 -13.42 -4.14
CA HIS A 333 20.44 -14.89 -3.91
C HIS A 333 20.69 -15.38 -2.46
N SER A 334 20.56 -14.51 -1.45
CA SER A 334 20.85 -14.80 -0.05
C SER A 334 19.63 -14.83 0.87
N ALA A 335 18.42 -14.83 0.28
CA ALA A 335 17.15 -14.83 1.01
C ALA A 335 17.10 -15.92 2.08
N LYS A 336 16.72 -15.52 3.29
CA LYS A 336 16.53 -16.41 4.44
C LYS A 336 15.06 -16.80 4.59
N PHE A 337 14.15 -15.87 4.29
CA PHE A 337 12.71 -16.08 4.38
C PHE A 337 12.02 -15.73 3.06
N CYS A 338 10.96 -16.47 2.76
CA CYS A 338 9.96 -16.10 1.77
C CYS A 338 8.60 -16.01 2.47
N ALA A 339 7.91 -14.89 2.29
CA ALA A 339 6.54 -14.71 2.74
C ALA A 339 5.60 -14.75 1.54
N TYR A 340 4.48 -15.46 1.64
CA TYR A 340 3.43 -15.43 0.62
C TYR A 340 2.20 -14.79 1.20
N THR A 341 1.68 -13.75 0.54
CA THR A 341 0.58 -12.94 1.06
C THR A 341 -0.65 -13.16 0.21
N ILE A 342 -1.80 -13.35 0.86
CA ILE A 342 -3.09 -13.55 0.20
C ILE A 342 -3.99 -12.34 0.43
N PHE A 343 -4.39 -11.73 -0.68
CA PHE A 343 -5.32 -10.61 -0.75
C PHE A 343 -6.69 -11.09 -1.23
N CYS A 344 -7.76 -10.72 -0.52
CA CYS A 344 -9.12 -10.95 -0.98
C CYS A 344 -9.55 -9.82 -1.92
N CYS A 345 -9.96 -10.17 -3.13
CA CYS A 345 -10.41 -9.23 -4.15
C CYS A 345 -11.87 -8.77 -3.93
N ASN A 346 -12.72 -9.65 -3.39
CA ASN A 346 -14.12 -9.32 -3.11
C ASN A 346 -14.26 -8.32 -1.97
N VAL A 347 -13.50 -8.55 -0.90
CA VAL A 347 -13.38 -7.66 0.26
C VAL A 347 -11.93 -7.22 0.30
N PRO A 348 -11.59 -6.06 -0.31
CA PRO A 348 -10.21 -5.62 -0.49
C PRO A 348 -9.46 -5.54 0.84
N MET A 349 -8.71 -6.60 1.16
CA MET A 349 -7.86 -6.69 2.36
C MET A 349 -6.95 -7.92 2.30
N ILE A 350 -5.83 -7.85 3.00
CA ILE A 350 -4.97 -8.99 3.31
C ILE A 350 -5.69 -9.87 4.34
N ILE A 351 -5.97 -11.11 3.96
CA ILE A 351 -6.70 -12.08 4.80
C ILE A 351 -5.78 -13.12 5.43
N HIS A 352 -4.62 -13.35 4.81
CA HIS A 352 -3.66 -14.33 5.27
C HIS A 352 -2.27 -14.07 4.70
N PHE A 353 -1.26 -14.56 5.39
CA PHE A 353 0.09 -14.71 4.88
C PHE A 353 0.79 -15.88 5.59
N GLY A 354 1.73 -16.50 4.90
CA GLY A 354 2.61 -17.53 5.44
C GLY A 354 4.06 -17.06 5.36
N ILE A 355 4.94 -17.68 6.15
CA ILE A 355 6.39 -17.47 6.06
C ILE A 355 7.08 -18.83 6.07
N VAL A 356 8.04 -19.01 5.19
CA VAL A 356 8.92 -20.18 5.14
C VAL A 356 10.37 -19.72 5.22
N GLN A 357 11.19 -20.46 5.96
CA GLN A 357 12.64 -20.26 6.02
C GLN A 357 13.35 -21.18 5.03
N ARG A 358 14.48 -20.72 4.48
CA ARG A 358 15.25 -21.45 3.45
C ARG A 358 15.65 -22.87 3.84
N ASN A 359 15.88 -23.12 5.13
CA ASN A 359 16.18 -24.45 5.63
C ASN A 359 15.03 -25.46 5.54
N GLU A 360 13.79 -24.99 5.38
CA GLU A 360 12.63 -25.86 5.17
C GLU A 360 12.48 -26.28 3.70
N ALA A 361 12.88 -25.45 2.73
CA ALA A 361 12.61 -25.66 1.30
C ALA A 361 13.85 -25.83 0.40
N GLY A 362 15.06 -25.53 0.90
CA GLY A 362 16.33 -25.69 0.19
C GLY A 362 16.70 -24.56 -0.79
N SER A 363 15.75 -24.04 -1.57
CA SER A 363 15.99 -22.98 -2.58
C SER A 363 14.94 -21.87 -2.56
N SER A 364 15.27 -20.71 -3.13
CA SER A 364 14.36 -19.55 -3.15
C SER A 364 13.04 -19.80 -3.91
N PRO A 365 13.03 -20.44 -5.10
CA PRO A 365 11.78 -20.79 -5.78
C PRO A 365 10.98 -21.87 -5.04
N ALA A 366 11.66 -22.81 -4.38
CA ALA A 366 11.00 -23.83 -3.59
C ALA A 366 10.32 -23.25 -2.35
N MET A 367 10.93 -22.23 -1.71
CA MET A 367 10.31 -21.53 -0.59
C MET A 367 8.97 -20.93 -1.01
N GLU A 368 8.93 -20.19 -2.11
CA GLU A 368 7.71 -19.51 -2.59
C GLU A 368 6.57 -20.51 -2.86
N PHE A 369 6.86 -21.60 -3.56
CA PHE A 369 5.87 -22.64 -3.78
C PHE A 369 5.39 -23.30 -2.48
N MET A 370 6.31 -23.58 -1.56
CA MET A 370 5.99 -24.19 -0.26
C MET A 370 5.08 -23.29 0.57
N VAL A 371 5.41 -21.99 0.66
CA VAL A 371 4.61 -21.05 1.44
C VAL A 371 3.25 -20.77 0.78
N PHE A 372 3.18 -20.68 -0.56
CA PHE A 372 1.93 -20.64 -1.30
C PHE A 372 1.04 -21.84 -0.95
N LYS A 373 1.60 -23.06 -0.98
CA LYS A 373 0.84 -24.28 -0.68
C LYS A 373 0.28 -24.24 0.75
N LYS A 374 1.11 -23.89 1.74
CA LYS A 374 0.66 -23.72 3.13
C LYS A 374 -0.51 -22.74 3.24
N CYS A 375 -0.40 -21.57 2.60
CA CYS A 375 -1.47 -20.57 2.60
C CYS A 375 -2.77 -21.10 1.97
N MET A 376 -2.69 -21.81 0.84
CA MET A 376 -3.89 -22.37 0.19
C MET A 376 -4.54 -23.46 1.03
N ASP A 377 -3.73 -24.34 1.63
CA ASP A 377 -4.21 -25.41 2.52
C ASP A 377 -4.91 -24.81 3.75
N ASP A 378 -4.38 -23.74 4.34
CA ASP A 378 -4.98 -23.02 5.47
C ASP A 378 -6.32 -22.37 5.11
N LEU A 379 -6.41 -21.69 3.95
CA LEU A 379 -7.66 -21.07 3.49
C LEU A 379 -8.76 -22.12 3.24
N ILE A 380 -8.40 -23.25 2.65
CA ILE A 380 -9.31 -24.38 2.45
C ILE A 380 -9.73 -24.96 3.80
N GLY A 381 -8.79 -25.12 4.74
CA GLY A 381 -9.05 -25.59 6.10
C GLY A 381 -9.94 -24.65 6.92
N TRP A 382 -10.01 -23.36 6.56
CA TRP A 382 -10.96 -22.40 7.13
C TRP A 382 -12.29 -22.36 6.41
N ASP A 383 -12.62 -23.32 5.56
CA ASP A 383 -13.86 -23.40 4.78
C ASP A 383 -14.09 -22.15 3.91
N LEU A 384 -13.03 -21.60 3.31
CA LEU A 384 -13.15 -20.58 2.28
C LEU A 384 -13.19 -21.24 0.90
N LEU A 385 -14.31 -21.06 0.19
CA LEU A 385 -14.46 -21.57 -1.17
C LEU A 385 -13.84 -20.59 -2.18
N ILE A 386 -12.58 -20.86 -2.52
CA ILE A 386 -11.83 -20.09 -3.51
C ILE A 386 -12.27 -20.50 -4.91
N GLN A 387 -12.89 -19.57 -5.64
CA GLN A 387 -13.28 -19.79 -7.04
C GLN A 387 -12.16 -19.38 -8.00
N THR A 388 -11.51 -18.25 -7.72
CA THR A 388 -10.50 -17.67 -8.61
C THR A 388 -9.25 -17.30 -7.84
N PHE A 389 -8.10 -17.66 -8.38
CA PHE A 389 -6.79 -17.29 -7.88
C PHE A 389 -6.02 -16.51 -8.93
N ILE A 390 -5.45 -15.38 -8.55
CA ILE A 390 -4.63 -14.52 -9.41
C ILE A 390 -3.22 -14.48 -8.83
N SER A 391 -2.21 -14.76 -9.66
CA SER A 391 -0.82 -14.75 -9.20
C SER A 391 0.16 -14.36 -10.29
N ASP A 392 1.41 -14.24 -9.89
CA ASP A 392 2.54 -14.24 -10.80
C ASP A 392 2.69 -15.52 -11.59
N ARG A 393 3.49 -15.44 -12.65
CA ARG A 393 3.80 -16.56 -13.54
C ARG A 393 4.89 -17.46 -12.93
N HIS A 394 4.65 -17.98 -11.73
CA HIS A 394 5.53 -18.94 -11.09
C HIS A 394 5.27 -20.36 -11.62
N LYS A 395 6.32 -21.05 -12.10
CA LYS A 395 6.22 -22.35 -12.81
C LYS A 395 5.57 -23.43 -11.92
N SER A 396 6.05 -23.61 -10.68
CA SER A 396 5.56 -24.66 -9.77
C SER A 396 4.14 -24.39 -9.27
N ILE A 397 3.80 -23.14 -9.00
CA ILE A 397 2.44 -22.72 -8.60
C ILE A 397 1.49 -23.00 -9.77
N SER A 398 1.86 -22.57 -10.98
CA SER A 398 1.06 -22.82 -12.19
C SER A 398 0.85 -24.31 -12.45
N SER A 399 1.86 -25.15 -12.18
CA SER A 399 1.75 -26.61 -12.30
C SER A 399 0.77 -27.18 -11.27
N HIS A 400 0.88 -26.74 -10.02
CA HIS A 400 0.00 -27.18 -8.93
C HIS A 400 -1.46 -26.76 -9.15
N MET A 401 -1.70 -25.53 -9.61
CA MET A 401 -3.04 -25.07 -9.98
C MET A 401 -3.67 -25.93 -11.08
N ARG A 402 -2.89 -26.35 -12.08
CA ARG A 402 -3.40 -27.22 -13.16
C ARG A 402 -3.66 -28.65 -12.71
N LYS A 403 -2.79 -29.21 -11.88
CA LYS A 403 -2.80 -30.65 -11.54
C LYS A 403 -3.64 -30.96 -10.30
N VAL A 404 -3.58 -30.11 -9.28
CA VAL A 404 -4.16 -30.37 -7.95
C VAL A 404 -5.39 -29.49 -7.72
N LEU A 405 -5.25 -28.17 -7.86
CA LEU A 405 -6.33 -27.20 -7.61
C LEU A 405 -7.13 -26.86 -8.88
N LYS A 406 -7.42 -27.87 -9.71
CA LYS A 406 -8.06 -27.71 -11.04
C LYS A 406 -9.47 -27.09 -11.03
N HIS A 407 -10.12 -27.11 -9.87
CA HIS A 407 -11.45 -26.52 -9.66
C HIS A 407 -11.38 -25.00 -9.44
N ILE A 408 -10.19 -24.46 -9.16
CA ILE A 408 -9.94 -23.03 -9.01
C ILE A 408 -9.49 -22.46 -10.34
N THR A 409 -10.18 -21.41 -10.81
CA THR A 409 -9.78 -20.67 -12.00
C THR A 409 -8.49 -19.91 -11.71
N HIS A 410 -7.43 -20.17 -12.49
CA HIS A 410 -6.12 -19.54 -12.28
C HIS A 410 -5.76 -18.56 -13.39
N TYR A 411 -5.67 -17.28 -13.02
CA TYR A 411 -5.23 -16.18 -13.87
C TYR A 411 -3.84 -15.66 -13.48
N PHE A 412 -3.18 -15.01 -14.44
CA PHE A 412 -1.93 -14.30 -14.24
C PHE A 412 -2.16 -12.80 -14.07
N ASP A 413 -1.35 -12.20 -13.22
CA ASP A 413 -1.28 -10.75 -13.09
C ASP A 413 -0.91 -10.09 -14.43
N ILE A 414 -1.77 -9.18 -14.88
CA ILE A 414 -1.60 -8.42 -16.12
C ILE A 414 -0.37 -7.50 -16.02
N TRP A 415 -0.07 -6.96 -14.84
CA TRP A 415 1.05 -6.04 -14.65
C TRP A 415 2.38 -6.70 -15.01
N HIS A 416 2.62 -7.92 -14.53
CA HIS A 416 3.83 -8.68 -14.85
C HIS A 416 3.94 -8.99 -16.36
N LEU A 417 2.80 -9.26 -17.03
CA LEU A 417 2.76 -9.41 -18.49
C LEU A 417 3.10 -8.09 -19.21
N LYS A 418 2.53 -6.97 -18.78
CA LYS A 418 2.83 -5.63 -19.32
C LYS A 418 4.31 -5.30 -19.15
N LYS A 419 4.89 -5.55 -17.97
CA LYS A 419 6.31 -5.34 -17.68
C LYS A 419 7.21 -6.14 -18.62
N LYS A 420 6.90 -7.42 -18.84
CA LYS A 420 7.66 -8.28 -19.77
C LYS A 420 7.57 -7.79 -21.21
N ILE A 421 6.38 -7.44 -21.70
CA ILE A 421 6.20 -6.89 -23.06
C ILE A 421 6.96 -5.58 -23.21
N ARG A 422 6.85 -4.66 -22.23
CA ARG A 422 7.59 -3.39 -22.24
C ARG A 422 9.08 -3.63 -22.39
N LYS A 423 9.68 -4.52 -21.58
CA LYS A 423 11.11 -4.84 -21.64
C LYS A 423 11.54 -5.32 -23.03
N VAL A 424 10.76 -6.21 -23.64
CA VAL A 424 11.03 -6.73 -24.99
C VAL A 424 10.92 -5.62 -26.04
N LEU A 425 9.81 -4.89 -26.09
CA LEU A 425 9.59 -3.85 -27.10
C LEU A 425 10.56 -2.67 -26.94
N SER A 426 10.90 -2.29 -25.70
CA SER A 426 11.91 -1.26 -25.43
C SER A 426 13.31 -1.68 -25.86
N LYS A 427 13.62 -2.99 -25.89
CA LYS A 427 14.89 -3.48 -26.44
C LYS A 427 14.90 -3.33 -27.96
N ILE A 428 13.82 -3.73 -28.63
CA ILE A 428 13.68 -3.64 -30.10
C ILE A 428 13.73 -2.17 -30.55
N ALA A 429 13.02 -1.28 -29.87
CA ALA A 429 12.96 0.15 -30.21
C ALA A 429 14.31 0.89 -30.07
N LYS A 430 15.31 0.29 -29.41
CA LYS A 430 16.67 0.83 -29.31
C LYS A 430 17.56 0.43 -30.49
N GLU A 431 17.11 -0.48 -31.34
CA GLU A 431 17.87 -0.92 -32.51
C GLU A 431 17.74 0.08 -33.64
N LYS A 432 18.80 0.17 -34.46
CA LYS A 432 18.89 1.15 -35.54
C LYS A 432 17.82 0.85 -36.59
N GLY A 433 16.98 1.84 -36.89
CA GLY A 433 15.89 1.72 -37.86
C GLY A 433 14.56 1.26 -37.26
N PHE A 434 14.49 0.97 -35.96
CA PHE A 434 13.28 0.52 -35.25
C PHE A 434 12.73 1.54 -34.25
N GLU A 435 13.21 2.79 -34.30
CA GLU A 435 12.90 3.84 -33.32
C GLU A 435 11.40 4.16 -33.26
N ASP A 436 10.69 3.96 -34.36
CA ASP A 436 9.25 4.24 -34.50
C ASP A 436 8.38 3.33 -33.63
N LEU A 437 8.91 2.18 -33.18
CA LEU A 437 8.21 1.31 -32.25
C LEU A 437 8.01 1.95 -30.88
N ALA A 438 8.85 2.91 -30.48
CA ALA A 438 8.79 3.55 -29.17
C ALA A 438 7.40 4.18 -28.89
N ASP A 439 6.80 4.81 -29.90
CA ASP A 439 5.48 5.46 -29.82
C ASP A 439 4.34 4.44 -29.64
N TRP A 440 4.58 3.18 -30.01
CA TRP A 440 3.62 2.07 -29.95
C TRP A 440 3.70 1.23 -28.68
N ILE A 441 4.73 1.40 -27.85
CA ILE A 441 4.90 0.61 -26.61
C ILE A 441 3.74 0.86 -25.64
N LYS A 442 3.48 2.12 -25.26
CA LYS A 442 2.39 2.48 -24.33
C LYS A 442 1.01 2.04 -24.87
N PRO A 443 0.67 2.29 -26.16
CA PRO A 443 -0.52 1.72 -26.78
C PRO A 443 -0.62 0.19 -26.67
N CYS A 444 0.45 -0.55 -26.94
CA CYS A 444 0.47 -2.02 -26.84
C CYS A 444 0.11 -2.51 -25.43
N LEU A 445 0.70 -1.88 -24.40
CA LEU A 445 0.45 -2.24 -23.00
C LEU A 445 -0.98 -1.93 -22.57
N ASN A 446 -1.53 -0.81 -23.03
CA ASN A 446 -2.93 -0.45 -22.79
C ASN A 446 -3.87 -1.39 -23.53
N HIS A 447 -3.50 -1.82 -24.75
CA HIS A 447 -4.26 -2.78 -25.54
C HIS A 447 -4.30 -4.16 -24.87
N LEU A 448 -3.20 -4.62 -24.28
CA LEU A 448 -3.19 -5.84 -23.45
C LEU A 448 -4.14 -5.72 -22.26
N HIS A 449 -4.04 -4.62 -21.51
CA HIS A 449 -4.91 -4.38 -20.36
C HIS A 449 -6.39 -4.38 -20.78
N TRP A 450 -6.73 -3.66 -21.84
CA TRP A 450 -8.08 -3.63 -22.41
C TRP A 450 -8.53 -5.00 -22.91
N SER A 451 -7.66 -5.77 -23.57
CA SER A 451 -8.01 -7.10 -24.09
C SER A 451 -8.45 -8.04 -22.97
N ALA A 452 -7.77 -7.99 -21.83
CA ALA A 452 -8.10 -8.79 -20.66
C ALA A 452 -9.34 -8.24 -19.93
N THR A 453 -9.37 -6.95 -19.57
CA THR A 453 -10.45 -6.37 -18.75
C THR A 453 -11.77 -6.17 -19.48
N SER A 454 -11.77 -6.12 -20.81
CA SER A 454 -13.00 -6.12 -21.62
C SER A 454 -13.55 -7.53 -21.89
N THR A 455 -12.90 -8.58 -21.38
CA THR A 455 -13.32 -9.98 -21.54
C THR A 455 -13.73 -10.53 -20.18
N TYR A 456 -14.94 -10.16 -19.74
CA TYR A 456 -15.39 -10.37 -18.35
C TYR A 456 -15.48 -11.84 -17.92
N ASP A 457 -15.72 -12.76 -18.85
CA ASP A 457 -15.73 -14.21 -18.60
C ASP A 457 -14.32 -14.81 -18.53
N GLY A 458 -13.28 -14.01 -18.79
CA GLY A 458 -11.89 -14.41 -18.82
C GLY A 458 -11.56 -15.45 -19.90
N ASN A 459 -12.34 -15.51 -20.99
CA ASN A 459 -12.07 -16.43 -22.10
C ASN A 459 -10.73 -16.12 -22.76
N GLY A 460 -9.73 -16.95 -22.50
CA GLY A 460 -8.37 -16.76 -22.99
C GLY A 460 -8.25 -16.65 -24.51
N LEU A 461 -9.10 -17.36 -25.27
CA LEU A 461 -9.09 -17.27 -26.74
C LEU A 461 -9.53 -15.89 -27.22
N VAL A 462 -10.55 -15.31 -26.59
CA VAL A 462 -11.04 -13.96 -26.88
C VAL A 462 -10.04 -12.91 -26.44
N ILE A 463 -9.41 -13.05 -25.26
CA ILE A 463 -8.35 -12.15 -24.81
C ILE A 463 -7.20 -12.14 -25.82
N TRP A 464 -6.78 -13.31 -26.27
CA TRP A 464 -5.73 -13.42 -27.29
C TRP A 464 -6.17 -12.84 -28.64
N ALA A 465 -7.38 -13.12 -29.12
CA ALA A 465 -7.88 -12.58 -30.39
C ALA A 465 -7.88 -11.04 -30.37
N LYS A 466 -8.41 -10.45 -29.28
CA LYS A 466 -8.38 -9.00 -29.04
C LYS A 466 -6.95 -8.46 -29.03
N PHE A 467 -6.03 -9.13 -28.33
CA PHE A 467 -4.64 -8.67 -28.27
C PHE A 467 -3.90 -8.84 -29.61
N LYS A 468 -4.11 -9.96 -30.32
CA LYS A 468 -3.54 -10.26 -31.63
C LYS A 468 -3.91 -9.20 -32.67
N ALA A 469 -5.11 -8.62 -32.57
CA ALA A 469 -5.52 -7.51 -33.44
C ALA A 469 -4.61 -6.27 -33.33
N PHE A 470 -3.82 -6.13 -32.25
CA PHE A 470 -2.82 -5.07 -32.16
C PHE A 470 -1.82 -5.08 -33.32
N MET A 471 -1.44 -6.26 -33.82
CA MET A 471 -0.48 -6.42 -34.93
C MET A 471 -1.00 -5.84 -36.26
N SER A 472 -2.32 -5.84 -36.46
CA SER A 472 -2.99 -5.18 -37.60
C SER A 472 -3.26 -3.71 -37.29
N HIS A 473 -3.64 -3.40 -36.05
CA HIS A 473 -3.91 -2.04 -35.60
C HIS A 473 -2.70 -1.10 -35.79
N VAL A 474 -1.48 -1.55 -35.51
CA VAL A 474 -0.26 -0.72 -35.67
C VAL A 474 0.06 -0.34 -37.11
N VAL A 475 -0.50 -1.07 -38.10
CA VAL A 475 -0.38 -0.78 -39.54
C VAL A 475 -1.65 -0.14 -40.12
N ASN A 476 -2.52 0.39 -39.26
CA ASN A 476 -3.78 1.03 -39.61
C ASN A 476 -4.84 0.10 -40.26
N GLU A 477 -4.76 -1.21 -39.99
CA GLU A 477 -5.77 -2.18 -40.40
C GLU A 477 -6.72 -2.46 -39.23
N HIS A 478 -8.00 -2.08 -39.39
CA HIS A 478 -8.99 -2.07 -38.29
C HIS A 478 -10.22 -2.97 -38.52
N SER A 479 -10.39 -3.54 -39.70
CA SER A 479 -11.51 -4.42 -40.09
C SER A 479 -11.00 -5.60 -40.90
N ASP A 480 -11.84 -6.61 -41.09
CA ASP A 480 -11.51 -7.85 -41.84
C ASP A 480 -10.24 -8.53 -41.31
N LEU A 481 -10.09 -8.53 -39.98
CA LEU A 481 -8.93 -9.10 -39.29
C LEU A 481 -8.97 -10.63 -39.35
N GLU A 482 -7.80 -11.27 -39.33
CA GLU A 482 -7.64 -12.72 -39.50
C GLU A 482 -8.40 -13.59 -38.49
N ASP A 483 -8.59 -13.11 -37.25
CA ASP A 483 -9.17 -13.92 -36.18
C ASP A 483 -10.69 -13.68 -36.09
N PRO A 484 -11.54 -14.69 -36.37
CA PRO A 484 -12.99 -14.51 -36.37
C PRO A 484 -13.57 -14.22 -34.98
N LEU A 485 -12.84 -14.54 -33.90
CA LEU A 485 -13.26 -14.20 -32.53
C LEU A 485 -13.16 -12.69 -32.25
N PHE A 486 -12.38 -11.95 -33.04
CA PHE A 486 -12.28 -10.50 -32.97
C PHE A 486 -11.83 -9.95 -34.34
N ASN A 487 -12.77 -9.82 -35.27
CA ASN A 487 -12.49 -9.48 -36.67
C ASN A 487 -12.52 -7.97 -36.99
N LYS A 488 -12.82 -7.11 -36.02
CA LYS A 488 -12.89 -5.65 -36.18
C LYS A 488 -12.55 -4.93 -34.88
N CYS A 489 -11.82 -3.82 -34.95
CA CYS A 489 -11.49 -2.99 -33.79
C CYS A 489 -12.72 -2.32 -33.17
N ALA A 490 -12.71 -2.17 -31.84
CA ALA A 490 -13.85 -1.71 -31.03
C ALA A 490 -13.78 -0.21 -30.66
N HIS A 491 -13.15 0.60 -31.50
CA HIS A 491 -13.05 2.05 -31.32
C HIS A 491 -13.58 2.80 -32.56
N GLY A 492 -13.93 4.07 -32.39
CA GLY A 492 -14.23 4.98 -33.49
C GLY A 492 -12.96 5.41 -34.24
N ASP A 493 -13.04 6.54 -34.93
CA ASP A 493 -11.91 7.08 -35.68
C ASP A 493 -10.73 7.42 -34.74
N ILE A 494 -9.52 7.00 -35.15
CA ILE A 494 -8.29 7.31 -34.43
C ILE A 494 -7.64 8.47 -35.14
N GLY A 495 -7.46 9.58 -34.42
CA GLY A 495 -6.75 10.74 -34.94
C GLY A 495 -5.33 10.42 -35.47
N PRO A 496 -4.68 11.37 -36.16
CA PRO A 496 -3.44 11.12 -36.88
C PRO A 496 -2.36 10.48 -36.00
N ARG A 497 -1.80 9.35 -36.45
CA ARG A 497 -0.69 8.63 -35.80
C ARG A 497 0.39 8.27 -36.80
N LYS A 498 1.59 8.02 -36.26
CA LYS A 498 2.70 7.45 -37.03
C LYS A 498 2.54 5.93 -37.11
N TRP A 499 1.85 5.47 -38.14
CA TRP A 499 1.62 4.04 -38.40
C TRP A 499 2.91 3.34 -38.83
N LEU A 500 3.02 2.05 -38.50
CA LEU A 500 4.06 1.19 -39.04
C LEU A 500 3.67 0.73 -40.45
N THR A 501 4.65 0.33 -41.26
CA THR A 501 4.40 -0.24 -42.58
C THR A 501 4.40 -1.76 -42.51
N LYS A 502 3.34 -2.38 -43.02
CA LYS A 502 3.19 -3.84 -43.10
C LYS A 502 4.30 -4.47 -43.94
N GLY A 503 4.83 -5.62 -43.51
CA GLY A 503 5.89 -6.34 -44.21
C GLY A 503 7.29 -5.70 -44.12
N THR A 504 7.47 -4.74 -43.20
CA THR A 504 8.81 -4.23 -42.87
C THR A 504 9.49 -5.12 -41.82
N PRO A 505 10.84 -5.15 -41.76
CA PRO A 505 11.56 -5.90 -40.73
C PRO A 505 11.14 -5.54 -39.30
N LEU A 506 10.71 -4.29 -39.08
CA LEU A 506 10.19 -3.83 -37.80
C LEU A 506 8.84 -4.48 -37.46
N HIS A 507 7.90 -4.47 -38.40
CA HIS A 507 6.57 -5.07 -38.24
C HIS A 507 6.66 -6.59 -38.05
N ASP A 508 7.46 -7.27 -38.86
CA ASP A 508 7.64 -8.72 -38.77
C ASP A 508 8.26 -9.12 -37.42
N ARG A 509 9.25 -8.35 -36.95
CA ARG A 509 9.89 -8.60 -35.66
C ARG A 509 8.97 -8.34 -34.49
N LEU A 510 8.15 -7.27 -34.55
CA LEU A 510 7.10 -7.01 -33.57
C LEU A 510 6.13 -8.20 -33.49
N CYS A 511 5.62 -8.65 -34.64
CA CYS A 511 4.71 -9.79 -34.73
C CYS A 511 5.34 -11.06 -34.16
N ALA A 512 6.58 -11.38 -34.56
CA ALA A 512 7.30 -12.56 -34.09
C ALA A 512 7.49 -12.57 -32.56
N GLU A 513 7.83 -11.42 -31.97
CA GLU A 513 8.04 -11.30 -30.52
C GLU A 513 6.72 -11.39 -29.72
N LEU A 514 5.65 -10.75 -30.21
CA LEU A 514 4.33 -10.77 -29.55
C LEU A 514 3.57 -12.10 -29.73
N THR A 515 3.93 -12.92 -30.71
CA THR A 515 3.30 -14.23 -30.99
C THR A 515 4.06 -15.43 -30.41
N LYS A 516 5.15 -15.20 -29.66
CA LYS A 516 5.89 -16.29 -28.99
C LYS A 516 4.95 -17.16 -28.15
N LYS A 517 5.01 -18.49 -28.35
CA LYS A 517 4.11 -19.49 -27.71
C LYS A 517 3.94 -19.26 -26.21
N PHE A 518 5.03 -19.03 -25.49
CA PHE A 518 5.00 -18.78 -24.05
C PHE A 518 4.32 -17.47 -23.66
N LEU A 519 4.41 -16.41 -24.47
CA LEU A 519 3.73 -15.15 -24.22
C LEU A 519 2.23 -15.29 -24.51
N VAL A 520 1.87 -15.90 -25.63
CA VAL A 520 0.47 -16.21 -25.99
C VAL A 520 -0.21 -17.00 -24.88
N ALA A 521 0.43 -18.07 -24.39
CA ALA A 521 -0.10 -18.87 -23.29
C ALA A 521 -0.30 -18.06 -21.99
N GLY A 522 0.57 -17.05 -21.75
CA GLY A 522 0.42 -16.12 -20.63
C GLY A 522 -0.75 -15.16 -20.82
N ILE A 523 -0.87 -14.56 -22.01
CA ILE A 523 -1.95 -13.60 -22.35
C ILE A 523 -3.31 -14.27 -22.29
N LYS A 524 -3.43 -15.52 -22.75
CA LYS A 524 -4.67 -16.31 -22.62
C LYS A 524 -5.10 -16.55 -21.17
N LYS A 525 -4.19 -16.35 -20.21
CA LYS A 525 -4.46 -16.45 -18.77
C LYS A 525 -4.44 -15.09 -18.08
N ALA A 526 -4.35 -13.97 -18.80
CA ALA A 526 -4.36 -12.65 -18.19
C ALA A 526 -5.66 -12.44 -17.39
N SER A 527 -5.53 -11.95 -16.17
CA SER A 527 -6.68 -11.71 -15.29
C SER A 527 -7.66 -10.73 -15.93
N PRO A 528 -8.98 -11.01 -15.95
CA PRO A 528 -9.97 -10.01 -16.32
C PRO A 528 -10.22 -8.98 -15.18
N LEU A 529 -9.71 -9.26 -13.98
CA LEU A 529 -9.90 -8.44 -12.77
C LEU A 529 -8.67 -7.55 -12.54
N ALA A 530 -8.86 -6.23 -12.64
CA ALA A 530 -7.81 -5.22 -12.48
C ALA A 530 -7.59 -4.82 -11.00
N GLN A 531 -7.22 -5.76 -10.13
CA GLN A 531 -7.12 -5.52 -8.68
C GLN A 531 -5.77 -5.89 -8.04
N THR A 532 -4.82 -6.44 -8.79
CA THR A 532 -3.57 -7.00 -8.24
C THR A 532 -2.53 -5.97 -7.81
N SER A 533 -2.64 -4.71 -8.23
CA SER A 533 -1.77 -3.61 -7.78
C SER A 533 -1.79 -3.38 -6.26
N CYS A 534 -2.80 -3.90 -5.56
CA CYS A 534 -2.88 -3.84 -4.10
C CYS A 534 -1.72 -4.59 -3.42
N LEU A 535 -1.26 -5.72 -3.98
CA LEU A 535 -0.15 -6.50 -3.40
C LEU A 535 1.19 -5.76 -3.52
N GLU A 536 1.42 -5.04 -4.62
CA GLU A 536 2.58 -4.14 -4.74
C GLU A 536 2.52 -3.00 -3.71
N GLY A 537 1.35 -2.40 -3.54
CA GLY A 537 1.10 -1.39 -2.50
C GLY A 537 1.37 -1.93 -1.09
N PHE A 538 0.93 -3.16 -0.82
CA PHE A 538 1.23 -3.85 0.43
C PHE A 538 2.74 -4.09 0.61
N HIS A 539 3.46 -4.51 -0.43
CA HIS A 539 4.91 -4.70 -0.36
C HIS A 539 5.68 -3.41 -0.05
N SER A 540 5.18 -2.26 -0.52
CA SER A 540 5.68 -0.94 -0.11
C SER A 540 5.48 -0.68 1.39
N VAL A 541 4.29 -0.94 1.92
CA VAL A 541 4.01 -0.85 3.37
C VAL A 541 4.89 -1.82 4.16
N LEU A 542 5.05 -3.05 3.68
CA LEU A 542 5.87 -4.06 4.33
C LEU A 542 7.36 -3.66 4.36
N ASN A 543 7.87 -2.96 3.35
CA ASN A 543 9.23 -2.41 3.39
C ASN A 543 9.43 -1.40 4.53
N HIS A 544 8.38 -0.68 4.94
CA HIS A 544 8.44 0.20 6.10
C HIS A 544 8.58 -0.58 7.41
N PHE A 545 7.80 -1.65 7.60
CA PHE A 545 7.83 -2.46 8.82
C PHE A 545 8.98 -3.48 8.87
N ALA A 546 9.38 -4.03 7.73
CA ALA A 546 10.38 -5.08 7.55
C ALA A 546 11.25 -4.82 6.29
N PRO A 547 12.09 -3.77 6.31
CA PRO A 547 12.97 -3.44 5.18
C PRO A 547 13.94 -4.58 4.86
N LYS A 548 14.17 -4.83 3.56
CA LYS A 548 15.09 -5.87 3.06
C LYS A 548 16.55 -5.70 3.52
N MET A 549 16.91 -4.51 3.99
CA MET A 549 18.25 -4.16 4.46
C MET A 549 18.54 -4.60 5.90
N LEU A 550 17.53 -5.08 6.63
CA LEU A 550 17.67 -5.50 8.03
C LEU A 550 17.31 -6.98 8.18
N ALA A 551 18.14 -7.70 8.94
CA ALA A 551 17.88 -9.10 9.26
C ALA A 551 17.01 -9.23 10.51
N TYR A 552 16.05 -10.14 10.47
CA TYR A 552 15.15 -10.42 11.60
C TYR A 552 15.15 -11.91 11.97
N SER A 553 14.66 -12.20 13.18
CA SER A 553 14.25 -13.56 13.55
C SER A 553 12.96 -13.95 12.83
N TYR A 554 12.62 -15.24 12.79
CA TYR A 554 11.35 -15.70 12.22
C TYR A 554 10.15 -14.98 12.86
N THR A 555 10.08 -15.02 14.20
CA THR A 555 9.05 -14.31 14.98
C THR A 555 9.04 -12.81 14.69
N GLY A 556 10.23 -12.21 14.51
CA GLY A 556 10.34 -10.79 14.17
C GLY A 556 9.79 -10.47 12.79
N MET A 557 10.06 -11.30 11.78
CA MET A 557 9.45 -11.16 10.46
C MET A 557 7.94 -11.35 10.54
N TYR A 558 7.47 -12.39 11.23
CA TYR A 558 6.06 -12.71 11.35
C TYR A 558 5.25 -11.57 12.00
N CYS A 559 5.66 -11.09 13.17
CA CYS A 559 4.95 -9.99 13.84
C CYS A 559 5.02 -8.66 13.07
N ARG A 560 6.08 -8.42 12.29
CA ARG A 560 6.15 -7.22 11.42
C ARG A 560 5.26 -7.35 10.19
N HIS A 561 5.08 -8.55 9.64
CA HIS A 561 4.09 -8.81 8.58
C HIS A 561 2.66 -8.62 9.11
N ILE A 562 2.35 -9.06 10.33
CA ILE A 562 1.08 -8.77 11.00
C ILE A 562 0.81 -7.26 11.01
N LEU A 563 1.77 -6.47 11.53
CA LEU A 563 1.62 -5.02 11.62
C LEU A 563 1.43 -4.37 10.25
N ALA A 564 2.19 -4.82 9.25
CA ALA A 564 2.04 -4.34 7.88
C ALA A 564 0.66 -4.68 7.30
N ALA A 565 0.15 -5.90 7.53
CA ALA A 565 -1.15 -6.35 7.01
C ALA A 565 -2.30 -5.56 7.65
N VAL A 566 -2.27 -5.40 8.97
CA VAL A 566 -3.27 -4.61 9.71
C VAL A 566 -3.22 -3.14 9.28
N HIS A 567 -2.03 -2.55 9.23
CA HIS A 567 -1.84 -1.17 8.77
C HIS A 567 -2.41 -0.97 7.36
N PHE A 568 -2.05 -1.86 6.44
CA PHE A 568 -2.51 -1.81 5.05
C PHE A 568 -4.03 -1.92 4.98
N ASN A 569 -4.63 -2.90 5.66
CA ASN A 569 -6.08 -3.10 5.66
C ASN A 569 -6.85 -1.90 6.21
N CYS A 570 -6.37 -1.29 7.30
CA CYS A 570 -6.98 -0.09 7.88
C CYS A 570 -6.84 1.15 6.99
N ASN A 571 -5.91 1.15 6.02
CA ASN A 571 -5.57 2.33 5.23
C ASN A 571 -5.76 2.17 3.71
N LEU A 572 -6.20 1.00 3.25
CA LEU A 572 -6.37 0.69 1.83
C LEU A 572 -7.47 1.53 1.17
N GLN A 573 -8.64 1.64 1.81
CA GLN A 573 -9.81 2.33 1.28
C GLN A 573 -10.14 3.60 2.07
N ARG A 574 -9.15 4.49 2.23
CA ARG A 574 -9.38 5.79 2.86
C ARG A 574 -10.36 6.63 2.04
N ASP A 575 -11.24 7.35 2.74
CA ASP A 575 -12.16 8.28 2.11
C ASP A 575 -11.42 9.43 1.41
N VAL A 576 -12.08 10.03 0.41
CA VAL A 576 -11.58 11.22 -0.27
C VAL A 576 -11.80 12.43 0.64
N GLN A 577 -10.76 13.24 0.82
CA GLN A 577 -10.87 14.48 1.56
C GLN A 577 -11.76 15.47 0.80
N LEU A 578 -12.75 16.02 1.48
CA LEU A 578 -13.64 17.03 0.96
C LEU A 578 -13.14 18.44 1.34
N HIS A 579 -13.35 19.40 0.45
CA HIS A 579 -13.06 20.81 0.72
C HIS A 579 -14.01 21.33 1.81
N LYS A 580 -13.45 21.93 2.87
CA LYS A 580 -14.23 22.35 4.06
C LYS A 580 -15.40 23.28 3.73
N THR A 581 -15.27 24.11 2.70
CA THR A 581 -16.28 25.11 2.32
C THR A 581 -17.20 24.70 1.18
N THR A 582 -16.72 23.90 0.21
CA THR A 582 -17.49 23.57 -1.01
C THR A 582 -17.99 22.14 -1.04
N ASN A 583 -17.57 21.29 -0.08
CA ASN A 583 -17.88 19.87 -0.01
C ASN A 583 -17.48 19.06 -1.28
N GLN A 584 -16.61 19.63 -2.12
CA GLN A 584 -16.10 18.99 -3.33
C GLN A 584 -14.88 18.12 -3.02
N LYS A 585 -14.68 17.06 -3.80
CA LYS A 585 -13.51 16.18 -3.69
C LYS A 585 -12.23 16.97 -3.94
N ARG A 586 -11.27 16.88 -3.02
CA ARG A 586 -9.96 17.48 -3.19
C ARG A 586 -9.13 16.61 -4.12
N ILE A 587 -8.63 17.20 -5.20
CA ILE A 587 -7.75 16.55 -6.18
C ILE A 587 -6.36 17.18 -6.15
N THR A 588 -5.34 16.40 -6.48
CA THR A 588 -3.96 16.87 -6.65
C THR A 588 -3.40 16.35 -7.97
N ALA A 589 -2.58 17.17 -8.64
CA ALA A 589 -1.82 16.76 -9.80
C ALA A 589 -0.39 16.46 -9.37
N SER A 590 0.07 15.24 -9.61
CA SER A 590 1.47 14.83 -9.42
C SER A 590 2.16 14.71 -10.76
N TYR A 591 3.47 14.97 -10.82
CA TYR A 591 4.28 14.86 -12.04
C TYR A 591 5.39 13.84 -11.82
N PRO A 592 5.10 12.53 -11.90
CA PRO A 592 6.11 11.50 -11.64
C PRO A 592 7.24 11.57 -12.66
N LYS A 593 8.49 11.40 -12.20
CA LYS A 593 9.69 11.47 -13.05
C LYS A 593 9.59 10.57 -14.29
N PHE A 594 9.09 9.35 -14.13
CA PHE A 594 8.99 8.37 -15.22
C PHE A 594 7.99 8.79 -16.31
N LYS A 595 7.05 9.70 -16.01
CA LYS A 595 6.09 10.24 -16.98
C LYS A 595 6.63 11.42 -17.79
N ASN A 596 7.88 11.84 -17.55
CA ASN A 596 8.57 12.88 -18.33
C ASN A 596 7.73 14.15 -18.55
N GLY A 597 7.02 14.61 -17.51
CA GLY A 597 6.20 15.82 -17.56
C GLY A 597 4.69 15.60 -17.74
N GLU A 598 4.21 14.38 -17.99
CA GLU A 598 2.77 14.11 -17.94
C GLU A 598 2.26 14.09 -16.48
N ALA A 599 1.13 14.76 -16.23
CA ALA A 599 0.50 14.79 -14.92
C ALA A 599 -0.30 13.50 -14.64
N VAL A 600 -0.42 13.17 -13.35
CA VAL A 600 -1.37 12.19 -12.83
C VAL A 600 -2.26 12.90 -11.81
N VAL A 601 -3.55 13.00 -12.14
CA VAL A 601 -4.58 13.50 -11.23
C VAL A 601 -4.94 12.41 -10.23
N ARG A 602 -4.97 12.75 -8.95
CA ARG A 602 -5.33 11.83 -7.86
C ARG A 602 -6.25 12.50 -6.85
N ASP A 603 -7.16 11.72 -6.29
CA ASP A 603 -7.94 12.13 -5.13
C ASP A 603 -7.03 12.23 -3.91
N VAL A 604 -7.11 13.34 -3.18
CA VAL A 604 -6.46 13.49 -1.88
C VAL A 604 -7.26 12.70 -0.85
N ARG A 605 -6.62 11.73 -0.20
CA ARG A 605 -7.27 10.86 0.80
C ARG A 605 -7.19 11.48 2.20
N VAL A 606 -8.16 11.16 3.08
CA VAL A 606 -8.13 11.54 4.51
C VAL A 606 -6.88 11.00 5.21
N LYS A 607 -6.48 11.57 6.36
CA LYS A 607 -5.27 11.13 7.09
C LYS A 607 -5.32 9.62 7.43
N PRO A 608 -4.18 8.92 7.48
CA PRO A 608 -4.15 7.50 7.81
C PRO A 608 -4.76 7.19 9.19
N ASN A 609 -5.44 6.05 9.29
CA ASN A 609 -6.02 5.54 10.52
C ASN A 609 -4.95 4.76 11.33
N PHE A 610 -4.84 5.07 12.62
CA PHE A 610 -3.95 4.45 13.60
C PHE A 610 -4.69 3.86 14.82
N GLU A 611 -6.00 3.73 14.79
CA GLU A 611 -6.83 3.21 15.88
C GLU A 611 -6.43 1.78 16.28
N TYR A 612 -5.99 0.95 15.33
CA TYR A 612 -5.47 -0.39 15.61
C TYR A 612 -4.28 -0.38 16.59
N ILE A 613 -3.52 0.72 16.70
CA ILE A 613 -2.44 0.85 17.70
C ILE A 613 -3.03 0.86 19.11
N GLU A 614 -4.15 1.55 19.32
CA GLU A 614 -4.85 1.53 20.60
C GLU A 614 -5.38 0.13 20.90
N GLU A 615 -5.95 -0.56 19.91
CA GLU A 615 -6.44 -1.93 20.10
C GLU A 615 -5.32 -2.91 20.49
N ILE A 616 -4.15 -2.81 19.88
CA ILE A 616 -2.97 -3.62 20.25
C ILE A 616 -2.52 -3.27 21.67
N PHE A 617 -2.52 -1.99 22.03
CA PHE A 617 -2.17 -1.55 23.38
C PHE A 617 -3.16 -2.10 24.43
N GLN A 618 -4.46 -2.03 24.17
CA GLN A 618 -5.50 -2.61 25.01
C GLN A 618 -5.40 -4.14 25.08
N THR A 619 -4.99 -4.80 23.98
CA THR A 619 -4.72 -6.23 23.98
C THR A 619 -3.60 -6.59 24.97
N PHE A 620 -2.55 -5.76 25.09
CA PHE A 620 -1.53 -5.95 26.11
C PHE A 620 -2.08 -5.77 27.53
N LEU A 621 -2.86 -4.71 27.76
CA LEU A 621 -3.41 -4.42 29.09
C LEU A 621 -4.37 -5.51 29.59
N ASN A 622 -5.13 -6.11 28.68
CA ASN A 622 -6.11 -7.15 28.99
C ASN A 622 -5.50 -8.56 29.04
N ALA A 623 -4.30 -8.77 28.49
CA ALA A 623 -3.66 -10.08 28.46
C ALA A 623 -3.02 -10.41 29.82
N THR A 624 -3.26 -11.61 30.33
CA THR A 624 -2.58 -12.09 31.53
C THR A 624 -1.13 -12.47 31.23
N LYS A 625 -0.31 -12.63 32.29
CA LYS A 625 1.07 -13.12 32.13
C LYS A 625 1.13 -14.49 31.45
N ASP A 626 0.15 -15.34 31.69
CA ASP A 626 0.13 -16.70 31.13
C ASP A 626 -0.36 -16.71 29.68
N ASP A 627 -1.27 -15.82 29.30
CA ASP A 627 -1.62 -15.59 27.89
C ASP A 627 -0.40 -15.19 27.06
N LEU A 628 0.38 -14.22 27.57
CA LEU A 628 1.60 -13.77 26.89
C LEU A 628 2.65 -14.89 26.80
N LYS A 629 2.81 -15.71 27.86
CA LYS A 629 3.72 -16.87 27.81
C LYS A 629 3.25 -17.93 26.81
N LYS A 630 1.94 -18.21 26.76
CA LYS A 630 1.36 -19.18 25.83
C LYS A 630 1.57 -18.72 24.39
N ALA A 631 1.26 -17.47 24.09
CA ALA A 631 1.50 -16.89 22.76
C ALA A 631 3.00 -16.86 22.41
N ALA A 632 3.89 -16.52 23.36
CA ALA A 632 5.34 -16.60 23.14
C ALA A 632 5.80 -18.03 22.83
N LYS A 633 5.21 -19.03 23.49
CA LYS A 633 5.51 -20.45 23.25
C LYS A 633 5.05 -20.89 21.86
N GLN A 634 3.82 -20.55 21.46
CA GLN A 634 3.31 -20.83 20.12
C GLN A 634 4.17 -20.20 19.03
N LEU A 635 4.54 -18.92 19.18
CA LEU A 635 5.44 -18.23 18.25
C LEU A 635 6.82 -18.90 18.14
N LYS A 636 7.31 -19.52 19.22
CA LYS A 636 8.57 -20.25 19.26
C LYS A 636 8.45 -21.64 18.63
N GLU A 637 7.34 -22.33 18.84
CA GLU A 637 7.04 -23.64 18.23
C GLU A 637 6.87 -23.53 16.71
N ASN A 638 6.24 -22.44 16.25
CA ASN A 638 6.08 -22.15 14.83
C ASN A 638 7.38 -21.68 14.16
N ALA A 639 8.42 -21.35 14.93
CA ALA A 639 9.67 -20.86 14.39
C ALA A 639 10.59 -22.03 13.97
N PRO A 640 11.02 -22.10 12.70
CA PRO A 640 11.97 -23.10 12.26
C PRO A 640 13.33 -22.96 12.98
N PRO A 641 14.13 -24.05 13.06
CA PRO A 641 15.46 -24.02 13.66
C PRO A 641 16.36 -22.96 13.01
N ALA A 642 17.33 -22.43 13.76
CA ALA A 642 18.24 -21.43 13.19
C ALA A 642 19.03 -22.00 12.01
N MET A 643 19.17 -21.24 10.91
CA MET A 643 19.84 -21.72 9.68
C MET A 643 21.27 -22.23 9.94
N ASN A 644 21.97 -21.63 10.88
CA ASN A 644 23.33 -22.03 11.24
C ASN A 644 23.40 -23.41 11.93
N MET A 645 22.27 -24.07 12.20
CA MET A 645 22.21 -25.44 12.70
C MET A 645 22.17 -26.49 11.59
N MET A 646 21.97 -26.12 10.33
CA MET A 646 21.91 -27.07 9.21
C MET A 646 23.28 -27.61 8.78
N LEU A 647 24.35 -26.86 9.05
CA LEU A 647 25.68 -27.16 8.55
C LEU A 647 26.60 -27.51 9.72
N ASN A 648 27.54 -28.43 9.46
CA ASN A 648 28.63 -28.71 10.39
C ASN A 648 29.41 -27.43 10.65
N LYS A 649 29.37 -26.97 11.90
CA LYS A 649 30.05 -25.74 12.30
C LYS A 649 31.54 -26.02 12.41
N GLN A 650 32.33 -25.25 11.68
CA GLN A 650 33.75 -25.14 11.97
C GLN A 650 33.93 -24.67 13.42
N SER A 651 34.89 -25.23 14.14
CA SER A 651 35.20 -24.78 15.50
C SER A 651 35.70 -23.33 15.50
N LYS A 652 35.42 -22.58 16.57
CA LYS A 652 35.90 -21.19 16.71
C LYS A 652 37.43 -21.12 16.60
N ALA A 653 38.12 -22.10 17.19
CA ALA A 653 39.58 -22.18 17.17
C ALA A 653 40.11 -22.31 15.73
N GLU A 654 39.55 -23.21 14.93
CA GLU A 654 39.97 -23.36 13.53
C GLU A 654 39.59 -22.14 12.67
N ALA A 655 38.45 -21.50 12.92
CA ALA A 655 38.05 -20.30 12.19
C ALA A 655 39.01 -19.13 12.47
N VAL A 656 39.44 -18.97 13.73
CA VAL A 656 40.46 -17.99 14.13
C VAL A 656 41.80 -18.33 13.47
N LYS A 657 42.23 -19.60 13.52
CA LYS A 657 43.47 -20.04 12.88
C LYS A 657 43.47 -19.72 11.37
N LYS A 658 42.40 -20.07 10.65
CA LYS A 658 42.27 -19.75 9.21
C LYS A 658 42.28 -18.25 8.95
N ARG A 659 41.68 -17.43 9.83
CA ARG A 659 41.72 -15.97 9.70
C ARG A 659 43.14 -15.44 9.84
N ASP A 660 43.88 -15.93 10.83
CA ASP A 660 45.26 -15.49 11.07
C ASP A 660 46.21 -15.97 9.97
N GLU A 661 46.00 -17.18 9.44
CA GLU A 661 46.68 -17.68 8.24
C GLU A 661 46.39 -16.78 7.03
N ARG A 662 45.11 -16.45 6.76
CA ARG A 662 44.73 -15.54 5.66
C ARG A 662 45.35 -14.15 5.80
N LYS A 663 45.43 -13.61 7.00
CA LYS A 663 46.08 -12.30 7.27
C LYS A 663 47.58 -12.32 6.98
N LYS A 664 48.23 -13.49 7.06
CA LYS A 664 49.66 -13.66 6.75
C LYS A 664 49.94 -13.84 5.25
N ILE A 665 48.91 -14.08 4.43
CA ILE A 665 49.06 -14.21 2.97
C ILE A 665 49.32 -12.81 2.39
N VAL A 666 50.53 -12.60 1.88
CA VAL A 666 50.88 -11.40 1.10
C VAL A 666 50.23 -11.53 -0.28
N VAL A 667 49.34 -10.60 -0.62
CA VAL A 667 48.73 -10.54 -1.95
C VAL A 667 49.80 -10.20 -2.97
N LYS A 668 50.25 -11.19 -3.75
CA LYS A 668 51.17 -10.97 -4.86
C LYS A 668 50.38 -10.41 -6.04
N ASN A 669 50.89 -9.35 -6.65
CA ASN A 669 50.38 -8.89 -7.93
C ASN A 669 50.68 -9.99 -8.98
N VAL A 670 49.64 -10.64 -9.49
CA VAL A 670 49.77 -11.66 -10.52
C VAL A 670 49.53 -10.98 -11.87
N PRO A 671 50.56 -10.85 -12.73
CA PRO A 671 50.38 -10.24 -14.04
C PRO A 671 49.46 -11.11 -14.91
N PRO A 672 48.77 -10.51 -15.90
CA PRO A 672 47.97 -11.26 -16.87
C PRO A 672 48.84 -12.33 -17.55
N THR A 673 48.35 -13.57 -17.58
CA THR A 673 49.04 -14.71 -18.22
C THR A 673 49.03 -14.62 -19.74
N THR A 674 48.18 -13.75 -20.31
CA THR A 674 48.18 -13.41 -21.73
C THR A 674 48.97 -12.11 -21.90
N PRO A 675 49.98 -12.04 -22.78
CA PRO A 675 50.62 -10.78 -23.10
C PRO A 675 49.56 -9.84 -23.69
N VAL A 676 49.07 -8.92 -22.86
CA VAL A 676 48.31 -7.78 -23.34
C VAL A 676 49.35 -6.93 -24.04
N SER A 677 49.44 -7.06 -25.37
CA SER A 677 50.15 -6.08 -26.18
C SER A 677 49.64 -4.72 -25.73
N LEU A 678 50.56 -3.87 -25.25
CA LEU A 678 50.26 -2.49 -24.92
C LEU A 678 49.40 -1.97 -26.06
N VAL A 679 48.12 -1.69 -25.76
CA VAL A 679 47.26 -0.98 -26.69
C VAL A 679 47.88 0.39 -26.78
N VAL A 680 48.84 0.56 -27.69
CA VAL A 680 49.25 1.85 -28.20
C VAL A 680 47.94 2.45 -28.66
N ALA A 681 47.48 3.47 -27.95
CA ALA A 681 46.27 4.19 -28.28
C ALA A 681 46.41 4.72 -29.70
N GLN A 682 45.93 3.96 -30.68
CA GLN A 682 45.80 4.43 -32.04
C GLN A 682 44.69 5.48 -31.99
N SER A 683 45.11 6.73 -31.86
CA SER A 683 44.32 7.93 -32.00
C SER A 683 43.91 8.13 -33.46
N GLN A 684 43.27 7.14 -34.08
CA GLN A 684 42.49 7.39 -35.29
C GLN A 684 41.17 8.03 -34.86
N LYS A 685 41.19 9.37 -34.75
CA LYS A 685 39.99 10.20 -34.68
C LYS A 685 39.16 9.97 -35.96
N LYS A 686 38.27 8.97 -35.96
CA LYS A 686 37.04 9.09 -36.75
C LYS A 686 36.25 10.23 -36.13
N CYS A 687 36.13 11.35 -36.83
CA CYS A 687 35.22 12.44 -36.47
C CYS A 687 33.79 11.89 -36.42
N LYS A 688 33.36 11.41 -35.25
CA LYS A 688 31.95 11.13 -34.98
C LYS A 688 31.23 12.48 -35.06
N ALA A 689 30.15 12.52 -35.83
CA ALA A 689 29.26 13.68 -35.86
C ALA A 689 28.89 14.08 -34.43
N PRO A 690 28.86 15.39 -34.10
CA PRO A 690 28.56 15.85 -32.76
C PRO A 690 27.20 15.29 -32.33
N PRO A 691 27.09 14.76 -31.10
CA PRO A 691 25.85 14.15 -30.63
C PRO A 691 24.74 15.21 -30.70
N LYS A 692 23.57 14.82 -31.22
CA LYS A 692 22.37 15.67 -31.30
C LYS A 692 21.38 15.27 -30.21
N CYS A 693 20.71 16.24 -29.62
CA CYS A 693 19.62 16.03 -28.68
C CYS A 693 18.52 15.18 -29.33
N ARG A 694 18.10 14.10 -28.67
CA ARG A 694 17.07 13.20 -29.21
C ARG A 694 15.71 13.89 -29.38
N ALA A 695 15.41 14.88 -28.54
CA ALA A 695 14.10 15.54 -28.47
C ALA A 695 13.92 16.67 -29.49
N CYS A 696 14.96 17.49 -29.74
CA CYS A 696 14.89 18.63 -30.66
C CYS A 696 15.82 18.51 -31.88
N LYS A 697 16.61 17.44 -31.97
CA LYS A 697 17.58 17.14 -33.05
C LYS A 697 18.69 18.18 -33.23
N GLN A 698 18.83 19.17 -32.34
CA GLN A 698 19.93 20.14 -32.33
C GLN A 698 21.21 19.57 -31.69
N PRO A 699 22.41 20.11 -32.00
CA PRO A 699 23.66 19.68 -31.36
C PRO A 699 23.58 19.74 -29.83
N MET A 700 24.14 18.75 -29.13
CA MET A 700 24.18 18.67 -27.67
C MET A 700 25.03 19.78 -27.01
N LYS A 701 25.72 20.60 -27.80
CA LYS A 701 26.46 21.76 -27.31
C LYS A 701 25.45 22.76 -26.74
N GLY A 702 25.40 22.87 -25.41
CA GLY A 702 24.42 23.69 -24.69
C GLY A 702 23.22 22.90 -24.12
N HIS A 703 23.10 21.59 -24.34
CA HIS A 703 22.10 20.72 -23.72
C HIS A 703 22.68 20.03 -22.49
N LYS A 704 23.04 20.79 -21.46
CA LYS A 704 23.63 20.23 -20.24
C LYS A 704 22.54 19.69 -19.30
N PHE A 705 21.38 20.34 -19.30
CA PHE A 705 20.20 20.02 -18.50
C PHE A 705 18.95 19.88 -19.39
N VAL A 706 17.92 19.16 -18.89
CA VAL A 706 16.68 18.87 -19.65
C VAL A 706 15.93 20.17 -20.02
N THR A 707 16.05 21.20 -19.19
CA THR A 707 15.49 22.55 -19.41
C THR A 707 16.16 23.32 -20.54
N ASP A 708 17.39 22.98 -20.90
CA ASP A 708 18.15 23.68 -21.94
C ASP A 708 17.70 23.27 -23.35
N CYS A 709 16.85 22.23 -23.44
CA CYS A 709 16.21 21.86 -24.68
C CYS A 709 15.16 22.91 -25.05
N PRO A 710 15.21 23.52 -26.25
CA PRO A 710 14.22 24.52 -26.68
C PRO A 710 12.77 24.01 -26.66
N ARG A 711 12.58 22.68 -26.76
CA ARG A 711 11.26 22.03 -26.61
C ARG A 711 10.69 22.15 -25.19
N ASN A 712 11.56 22.24 -24.19
CA ASN A 712 11.24 22.27 -22.77
C ASN A 712 11.39 23.68 -22.17
N ALA A 713 11.89 24.64 -22.95
CA ALA A 713 11.90 26.04 -22.58
C ALA A 713 10.45 26.52 -22.49
N ARG A 714 10.05 27.04 -21.32
CA ARG A 714 8.76 27.71 -21.18
C ARG A 714 8.80 28.95 -22.08
N SER A 715 7.94 28.98 -23.10
CA SER A 715 7.67 30.21 -23.84
C SER A 715 7.05 31.21 -22.86
N THR A 716 7.84 32.19 -22.42
CA THR A 716 7.31 33.39 -21.77
C THR A 716 6.49 34.17 -22.79
N PRO A 717 5.25 34.61 -22.46
CA PRO A 717 4.43 35.42 -23.34
C PRO A 717 5.07 36.76 -23.69
#